data_AF-A0A7X6UV28-F1
#
_entry.id   AF-A0A7X6UV28-F1
#
_cell.length_a   1.000
_cell.length_b   1.000
_cell.length_c   1.000
_cell.angle_alpha   90.00
_cell.angle_beta   90.00
_cell.angle_gamma   90.00
#
_symmetry.space_group_name_H-M   'P 1'
#
loop_
_entity.id
_entity.type
_entity.pdbx_description
1 polymer ?
#
loop_
_entity_poly.entity_id
_entity_poly.type
_entity_poly.pdbx_seq_one_letter_code
_entity_poly.pdbx_strand_id
1 'polypeptide(L)'
;MNELLILKKQKISQYTHKLFIAVLFVFFSATSLLHAQGFGEDAGIGMSTIDEGLLKFGLYGHDSVFIGYEAKTADSGVVGGGVVELEQGSVIRGDLYSFGDLVTNGNKNYQVFNGDLVVLGDAYLNDGFQVDGSFYVQGDLRIGGASKANIIEGSTHVGELFSMAYSNEFKGGVVVAQDSIITTSDYSANFFGTPPVELRAFVLRSGVHSAPQLLWSTPFTMPEHFDTKAYDVPTTVVNPGTNNITVLQDVSWDATMGSEPINGVKIAPNGNQVLPPGSYGHLKMEYNSELALGEGIYHFASIDMAATLLNVKVYQPNGGRTQILVEGDITLGHKNNIMPYDTVGNKGGTILIYSNGKLTIGQENEIWATLIAPNATLDMTYYPKLFGQAFAKVIVAPQYFEGNDGRYVPFYPAKPKIGLAFAEGNLVPEGSGGGTKIFPLTFSLEHENGLPVTVYFHTEFRSPAGPGHADADDINLIAKDSVMFEPGETKVVYDKLLINKDDDFELDDYFDLILDSVVNAELDSIAENNIYSLGIENDDPAPEMNFADPDDLLVDEAVGSINLAVKLTNKSVLESVAEIVVQSKVGILTYQVPDSVSVLAGETESYFVLTIDDDLIDAPDDTLLVILRTTNALTLTIGADSVKTIIVTDNDPSVKLSETMLTDFVVEEPFEGATTLKIPLVLAGVSGWDIPWALKVLPGSGATHATLDEDYRIVKANGKILAGQLSDTIIVEVLSDIWDEGDESFVLEFDPVAGKTEHLDYSGKKDIVVTIPRNGGPNLTDITIELNAQAPEGADVLFLREIFNRRDTVIEYNWNILPGDNAHNFAIKNKPGKAWVLEVFDKSDIDFVPGMAPFKLDVEVCSEFNCDTSLITIEITNIIRTPEIIVGDTMYVHENSPGGTKVDSLDVKSGSGWDLVWEVIGGTGVTDYIIDPETGIVLVKEGADLDYENEQSRTQTLQIRVTNSHDRSDTVWVVINLIDVLEYSTINIDVATIPGGKSYTNPDTLWVNSDSLDIEWSYDRGDSAETIGFAKDGVFPIIRKYCNPTKNFCASDTLVIRRNTKLPVVIWENDEKDEDLPKNTVVMPRDSGDTRIYTNDPQKILPGTTQYIDSAGNLVSIDVKAAPKLKEGKDVKVIYTFTDPYGNQVSDTLVFHLDTTPPVVKIFDPINEESFWVYNIDVGWKVDGVIMDTLNRASLNKGVNIIRRSYMDLAGNIGSDSVTVILSPTRPDVAIDLVKPLIT
;
A
#
# COMPACT_ATOMS: atom_id res chain seq x y z
N MET A 1 -23.00 19.77 36.58
CA MET A 1 -22.36 20.33 37.79
C MET A 1 -22.02 19.15 38.67
N ASN A 2 -20.73 18.88 38.88
CA ASN A 2 -20.20 17.70 39.58
C ASN A 2 -20.47 16.35 38.86
N GLU A 3 -19.57 15.36 38.82
CA GLU A 3 -18.11 15.44 39.05
C GLU A 3 -17.33 14.31 38.35
N LEU A 4 -16.01 14.43 38.41
CA LEU A 4 -14.95 13.70 37.72
C LEU A 4 -14.83 12.18 38.02
N LEU A 5 -14.47 11.43 36.98
CA LEU A 5 -13.25 10.59 36.85
C LEU A 5 -12.98 9.43 37.86
N ILE A 6 -12.76 8.21 37.34
CA ILE A 6 -11.47 7.47 37.41
C ILE A 6 -11.52 6.12 36.62
N LEU A 7 -10.35 5.70 36.15
CA LEU A 7 -10.11 4.58 35.22
C LEU A 7 -10.20 3.18 35.87
N LYS A 8 -10.48 2.14 35.06
CA LYS A 8 -9.48 1.11 34.66
C LYS A 8 -10.00 0.06 33.65
N LYS A 9 -9.09 -0.48 32.83
CA LYS A 9 -9.22 -1.77 32.09
C LYS A 9 -9.00 -2.94 33.10
N GLN A 10 -9.34 -4.22 32.87
CA GLN A 10 -8.87 -5.12 31.80
C GLN A 10 -9.47 -6.56 31.94
N LYS A 11 -9.51 -7.33 30.83
CA LYS A 11 -9.53 -8.83 30.72
C LYS A 11 -10.74 -9.55 31.38
N ILE A 12 -11.02 -10.87 31.23
CA ILE A 12 -10.33 -12.15 30.83
C ILE A 12 -11.35 -12.94 29.92
N SER A 13 -11.12 -13.92 29.03
CA SER A 13 -10.04 -14.88 28.62
C SER A 13 -9.55 -14.61 27.16
N GLN A 14 -8.79 -15.38 26.36
CA GLN A 14 -8.31 -16.81 26.24
C GLN A 14 -9.33 -17.82 25.61
N TYR A 15 -8.96 -18.75 24.72
CA TYR A 15 -7.78 -19.64 24.70
C TYR A 15 -7.22 -20.00 23.28
N THR A 16 -5.88 -19.93 23.12
CA THR A 16 -4.91 -20.91 22.47
C THR A 16 -5.13 -21.53 21.06
N HIS A 17 -4.11 -21.87 20.23
CA HIS A 17 -2.62 -21.83 20.37
C HIS A 17 -1.82 -21.96 19.02
N LYS A 18 -0.53 -21.56 19.07
CA LYS A 18 0.74 -22.04 18.43
C LYS A 18 0.70 -22.95 17.15
N LEU A 19 1.62 -22.90 16.15
CA LEU A 19 2.73 -21.97 15.79
C LEU A 19 3.39 -22.30 14.40
N PHE A 20 3.66 -21.29 13.54
CA PHE A 20 4.60 -21.23 12.37
C PHE A 20 4.53 -22.38 11.29
N ILE A 21 5.42 -22.63 10.28
CA ILE A 21 6.78 -22.13 9.90
C ILE A 21 7.11 -22.23 8.36
N ALA A 22 8.38 -22.12 7.94
CA ALA A 22 8.92 -21.82 6.58
C ALA A 22 10.13 -22.73 6.16
N VAL A 23 10.73 -22.79 4.94
CA VAL A 23 10.48 -22.37 3.51
C VAL A 23 11.50 -23.13 2.58
N LEU A 24 11.23 -23.31 1.26
CA LEU A 24 12.15 -23.03 0.09
C LEU A 24 11.65 -23.56 -1.29
N PHE A 25 11.42 -22.64 -2.24
CA PHE A 25 11.43 -22.67 -3.72
C PHE A 25 11.01 -23.89 -4.61
N VAL A 26 9.98 -23.64 -5.44
CA VAL A 26 9.85 -23.87 -6.92
C VAL A 26 9.89 -25.29 -7.54
N PHE A 27 8.77 -25.72 -8.16
CA PHE A 27 8.65 -25.91 -9.64
C PHE A 27 7.21 -26.21 -10.16
N PHE A 28 6.75 -25.37 -11.10
CA PHE A 28 5.67 -25.44 -12.12
C PHE A 28 4.61 -26.57 -12.27
N SER A 29 3.43 -26.12 -12.76
CA SER A 29 2.58 -26.66 -13.85
C SER A 29 1.32 -27.56 -13.61
N ALA A 30 0.18 -26.87 -13.39
CA ALA A 30 -0.94 -26.72 -14.36
C ALA A 30 -1.88 -27.89 -14.80
N THR A 31 -3.04 -27.45 -15.35
CA THR A 31 -4.16 -28.22 -15.98
C THR A 31 -5.10 -28.94 -14.99
N SER A 32 -6.41 -29.11 -15.23
CA SER A 32 -7.25 -29.02 -16.46
C SER A 32 -8.73 -28.76 -16.09
N LEU A 33 -9.73 -28.40 -16.92
CA LEU A 33 -9.98 -27.78 -18.26
C LEU A 33 -11.55 -27.55 -18.27
N LEU A 34 -12.28 -26.71 -19.04
CA LEU A 34 -12.07 -25.56 -19.96
C LEU A 34 -13.47 -25.00 -20.37
N HIS A 35 -13.50 -23.98 -21.24
CA HIS A 35 -14.64 -23.42 -22.04
C HIS A 35 -15.49 -22.33 -21.37
N ALA A 36 -15.91 -21.26 -22.07
CA ALA A 36 -15.72 -20.93 -23.49
C ALA A 36 -14.29 -20.47 -23.87
N GLN A 37 -13.96 -20.44 -25.18
CA GLN A 37 -12.59 -20.23 -25.67
C GLN A 37 -12.54 -19.70 -27.12
N GLY A 38 -11.48 -18.95 -27.47
CA GLY A 38 -11.11 -18.54 -28.83
C GLY A 38 -11.51 -17.09 -29.17
N PHE A 39 -10.63 -16.21 -29.66
CA PHE A 39 -9.22 -16.30 -30.07
C PHE A 39 -8.40 -15.20 -29.36
N GLY A 40 -7.06 -15.30 -29.21
CA GLY A 40 -6.14 -16.35 -29.66
C GLY A 40 -4.75 -16.18 -29.04
N GLU A 41 -3.90 -17.20 -29.18
CA GLU A 41 -2.55 -17.27 -28.60
C GLU A 41 -1.57 -16.43 -29.44
N ASP A 42 -1.11 -15.29 -28.89
CA ASP A 42 0.16 -14.58 -29.21
C ASP A 42 0.24 -13.20 -28.51
N ALA A 43 -0.90 -12.55 -28.22
CA ALA A 43 -0.96 -11.16 -27.76
C ALA A 43 -0.60 -10.90 -26.27
N GLY A 44 -0.04 -11.88 -25.56
CA GLY A 44 -0.13 -11.95 -24.10
C GLY A 44 0.92 -11.22 -23.24
N ILE A 45 2.00 -10.66 -23.83
CA ILE A 45 3.18 -10.21 -23.05
C ILE A 45 3.76 -8.84 -23.47
N GLY A 46 3.16 -8.16 -24.47
CA GLY A 46 3.80 -7.02 -25.13
C GLY A 46 3.79 -5.67 -24.39
N MET A 47 3.00 -5.52 -23.31
CA MET A 47 2.66 -4.17 -22.82
C MET A 47 2.31 -4.02 -21.33
N SER A 48 2.13 -5.13 -20.60
CA SER A 48 2.01 -5.10 -19.14
C SER A 48 3.28 -4.54 -18.50
N THR A 49 4.43 -4.94 -19.05
CA THR A 49 5.79 -4.49 -18.76
C THR A 49 6.32 -3.64 -19.93
N ILE A 50 6.39 -2.33 -19.73
CA ILE A 50 7.24 -1.46 -20.55
C ILE A 50 8.69 -1.69 -20.10
N ASP A 51 9.64 -1.69 -21.05
CA ASP A 51 11.08 -1.76 -20.74
C ASP A 51 11.47 -0.68 -19.71
N GLU A 52 12.08 -1.06 -18.58
CA GLU A 52 12.51 -0.13 -17.54
C GLU A 52 13.50 0.92 -18.07
N GLY A 53 14.28 0.58 -19.11
CA GLY A 53 15.14 1.48 -19.85
C GLY A 53 14.39 2.52 -20.68
N LEU A 54 13.09 2.31 -20.98
CA LEU A 54 12.20 3.34 -21.51
C LEU A 54 11.58 4.23 -20.42
N LEU A 55 11.45 3.74 -19.18
CA LEU A 55 10.82 4.47 -18.05
C LEU A 55 11.64 5.64 -17.50
N LYS A 56 12.87 5.83 -18.01
CA LYS A 56 13.65 7.06 -17.82
C LYS A 56 13.33 8.16 -18.86
N PHE A 57 12.66 7.84 -19.96
CA PHE A 57 12.38 8.78 -21.06
C PHE A 57 10.98 9.40 -20.94
N GLY A 58 10.92 10.71 -21.11
CA GLY A 58 9.69 11.44 -21.39
C GLY A 58 9.27 11.34 -22.87
N LEU A 59 10.24 11.32 -23.80
CA LEU A 59 9.99 11.11 -25.23
C LEU A 59 11.05 10.16 -25.79
N TYR A 60 10.65 9.07 -26.46
CA TYR A 60 11.55 8.15 -27.15
C TYR A 60 11.07 7.85 -28.59
N GLY A 61 11.86 8.22 -29.61
CA GLY A 61 11.55 7.93 -31.01
C GLY A 61 12.59 7.02 -31.65
N HIS A 62 12.28 5.73 -31.83
CA HIS A 62 13.24 4.70 -32.28
C HIS A 62 13.99 5.10 -33.56
N ASP A 63 13.28 5.49 -34.61
CA ASP A 63 13.86 6.02 -35.86
C ASP A 63 14.21 7.51 -35.71
N SER A 64 13.30 8.33 -35.15
CA SER A 64 13.58 9.77 -34.94
C SER A 64 12.64 10.52 -33.98
N VAL A 65 13.10 11.67 -33.48
CA VAL A 65 12.33 12.68 -32.72
C VAL A 65 12.56 14.08 -33.31
N PHE A 66 11.53 14.72 -33.84
CA PHE A 66 11.54 16.13 -34.25
C PHE A 66 10.81 17.00 -33.22
N ILE A 67 11.43 18.05 -32.68
CA ILE A 67 10.84 18.99 -31.71
C ILE A 67 11.06 20.43 -32.20
N GLY A 68 9.99 21.15 -32.50
CA GLY A 68 10.08 22.43 -33.21
C GLY A 68 9.43 23.63 -32.52
N TYR A 69 9.94 24.81 -32.90
CA TYR A 69 9.39 26.15 -32.69
C TYR A 69 8.78 26.39 -31.30
N GLU A 70 9.64 26.74 -30.33
CA GLU A 70 9.26 27.11 -28.95
C GLU A 70 8.52 26.02 -28.14
N ALA A 71 8.67 24.76 -28.56
CA ALA A 71 8.28 23.56 -27.81
C ALA A 71 9.12 23.36 -26.53
N LYS A 72 8.54 22.77 -25.49
CA LYS A 72 9.16 22.65 -24.15
C LYS A 72 8.83 21.30 -23.49
N THR A 73 9.83 20.49 -23.13
CA THR A 73 9.61 19.19 -22.43
C THR A 73 9.52 19.33 -20.92
N ALA A 74 8.86 18.38 -20.26
CA ALA A 74 8.70 18.32 -18.81
C ALA A 74 10.03 18.36 -18.05
N ASP A 75 10.03 18.93 -16.85
CA ASP A 75 11.16 18.85 -15.91
C ASP A 75 11.53 17.38 -15.64
N SER A 76 12.81 17.04 -15.78
CA SER A 76 13.37 15.67 -15.69
C SER A 76 12.89 14.67 -16.76
N GLY A 77 12.08 15.09 -17.74
CA GLY A 77 11.65 14.24 -18.85
C GLY A 77 12.73 14.13 -19.94
N VAL A 78 13.50 13.04 -19.91
CA VAL A 78 14.58 12.78 -20.87
C VAL A 78 14.05 12.57 -22.29
N VAL A 79 14.76 13.09 -23.30
CA VAL A 79 14.46 12.85 -24.72
C VAL A 79 15.44 11.83 -25.31
N GLY A 80 14.94 10.87 -26.08
CA GLY A 80 15.73 9.84 -26.74
C GLY A 80 15.28 9.58 -28.17
N GLY A 81 16.19 9.21 -29.07
CA GLY A 81 15.78 8.68 -30.38
C GLY A 81 16.87 8.50 -31.42
N GLY A 82 16.56 7.80 -32.51
CA GLY A 82 17.50 7.49 -33.60
C GLY A 82 18.15 8.74 -34.18
N VAL A 83 17.39 9.55 -34.91
CA VAL A 83 17.79 10.92 -35.32
C VAL A 83 16.99 11.93 -34.51
N VAL A 84 17.63 12.91 -33.90
CA VAL A 84 16.94 13.99 -33.18
C VAL A 84 17.08 15.31 -33.93
N GLU A 85 15.96 15.95 -34.29
CA GLU A 85 15.94 17.23 -34.98
C GLU A 85 15.21 18.31 -34.17
N LEU A 86 15.81 19.50 -34.04
CA LEU A 86 15.34 20.56 -33.14
C LEU A 86 15.28 21.93 -33.81
N GLU A 87 14.13 22.62 -33.76
CA GLU A 87 14.01 24.01 -34.26
C GLU A 87 14.13 25.09 -33.15
N GLN A 88 14.38 26.33 -33.57
CA GLN A 88 14.59 27.51 -32.71
C GLN A 88 13.61 27.68 -31.54
N GLY A 89 14.15 28.19 -30.41
CA GLY A 89 13.37 28.55 -29.23
C GLY A 89 12.93 27.39 -28.34
N SER A 90 13.18 26.14 -28.76
CA SER A 90 12.74 24.94 -28.03
C SER A 90 13.60 24.69 -26.76
N VAL A 91 12.97 24.16 -25.70
CA VAL A 91 13.59 23.97 -24.38
C VAL A 91 13.43 22.54 -23.89
N ILE A 92 14.53 21.80 -23.77
CA ILE A 92 14.56 20.43 -23.25
C ILE A 92 15.00 20.47 -21.79
N ARG A 93 14.08 20.15 -20.87
CA ARG A 93 14.28 20.29 -19.41
C ARG A 93 14.79 19.02 -18.72
N GLY A 94 15.65 18.30 -19.41
CA GLY A 94 16.32 17.09 -18.96
C GLY A 94 17.44 16.75 -19.94
N ASP A 95 17.99 15.55 -19.79
CA ASP A 95 18.99 15.03 -20.72
C ASP A 95 18.39 14.78 -22.12
N LEU A 96 19.26 14.72 -23.13
CA LEU A 96 18.89 14.29 -24.48
C LEU A 96 19.90 13.29 -25.06
N TYR A 97 19.39 12.20 -25.61
CA TYR A 97 20.16 11.08 -26.17
C TYR A 97 19.77 10.84 -27.64
N SER A 98 20.61 11.23 -28.59
CA SER A 98 20.48 10.80 -29.98
C SER A 98 21.36 9.59 -30.24
N PHE A 99 20.75 8.48 -30.69
CA PHE A 99 21.44 7.23 -31.01
C PHE A 99 22.07 7.22 -32.42
N GLY A 100 21.90 8.33 -33.14
CA GLY A 100 22.44 8.66 -34.44
C GLY A 100 22.64 10.18 -34.49
N ASP A 101 22.19 10.82 -35.58
CA ASP A 101 22.48 12.23 -35.82
C ASP A 101 21.60 13.18 -34.98
N LEU A 102 22.20 14.27 -34.50
CA LEU A 102 21.52 15.44 -33.95
C LEU A 102 21.53 16.57 -35.00
N VAL A 103 20.37 17.13 -35.33
CA VAL A 103 20.24 18.26 -36.27
C VAL A 103 19.55 19.42 -35.56
N THR A 104 20.05 20.66 -35.71
CA THR A 104 19.34 21.84 -35.21
C THR A 104 19.17 22.92 -36.27
N ASN A 105 18.01 23.59 -36.23
CA ASN A 105 17.57 24.57 -37.21
C ASN A 105 17.09 25.86 -36.52
N GLY A 106 17.91 26.91 -36.53
CA GLY A 106 17.62 28.14 -35.79
C GLY A 106 18.23 29.40 -36.39
N ASN A 107 17.60 30.55 -36.14
CA ASN A 107 18.04 31.87 -36.63
C ASN A 107 17.62 33.05 -35.70
N LYS A 108 16.96 32.80 -34.55
CA LYS A 108 16.36 33.85 -33.70
C LYS A 108 16.40 33.59 -32.19
N ASN A 109 15.75 32.53 -31.72
CA ASN A 109 15.59 32.23 -30.29
C ASN A 109 16.43 31.03 -29.88
N TYR A 110 16.96 31.05 -28.65
CA TYR A 110 17.88 30.01 -28.17
C TYR A 110 17.17 28.66 -28.07
N GLN A 111 17.82 27.61 -28.55
CA GLN A 111 17.53 26.23 -28.16
C GLN A 111 18.24 25.97 -26.84
N VAL A 112 17.55 25.44 -25.83
CA VAL A 112 18.10 25.27 -24.47
C VAL A 112 17.98 23.82 -24.02
N PHE A 113 19.06 23.26 -23.47
CA PHE A 113 19.12 21.90 -22.92
C PHE A 113 19.63 22.01 -21.48
N ASN A 114 18.77 21.69 -20.51
CA ASN A 114 19.09 21.87 -19.09
C ASN A 114 19.86 20.69 -18.48
N GLY A 115 19.85 19.52 -19.13
CA GLY A 115 20.62 18.33 -18.76
C GLY A 115 21.84 18.10 -19.66
N ASP A 116 22.41 16.90 -19.57
CA ASP A 116 23.50 16.47 -20.45
C ASP A 116 22.98 16.08 -21.85
N LEU A 117 23.80 16.31 -22.87
CA LEU A 117 23.47 16.03 -24.26
C LEU A 117 24.44 14.99 -24.83
N VAL A 118 23.89 13.87 -25.31
CA VAL A 118 24.65 12.73 -25.86
C VAL A 118 24.19 12.45 -27.29
N VAL A 119 25.14 12.33 -28.22
CA VAL A 119 24.91 12.06 -29.65
C VAL A 119 25.87 10.97 -30.12
N LEU A 120 25.35 9.86 -30.65
CA LEU A 120 26.16 8.72 -31.10
C LEU A 120 26.53 8.79 -32.60
N GLY A 121 25.82 9.61 -33.39
CA GLY A 121 26.16 9.97 -34.77
C GLY A 121 26.76 11.39 -34.87
N ASP A 122 26.46 12.08 -35.97
CA ASP A 122 26.95 13.44 -36.25
C ASP A 122 26.04 14.51 -35.62
N ALA A 123 26.63 15.58 -35.06
CA ALA A 123 25.89 16.70 -34.49
C ALA A 123 26.00 17.96 -35.38
N TYR A 124 24.92 18.33 -36.04
CA TYR A 124 24.80 19.51 -36.91
C TYR A 124 24.09 20.65 -36.18
N LEU A 125 24.84 21.56 -35.57
CA LEU A 125 24.31 22.70 -34.81
C LEU A 125 24.28 23.99 -35.62
N ASN A 126 23.26 24.82 -35.40
CA ASN A 126 23.05 26.08 -36.11
C ASN A 126 23.30 27.31 -35.19
N ASP A 127 22.52 28.38 -35.34
CA ASP A 127 22.58 29.60 -34.52
C ASP A 127 21.80 29.51 -33.21
N GLY A 128 22.45 29.85 -32.10
CA GLY A 128 21.79 30.06 -30.81
C GLY A 128 21.40 28.78 -30.10
N PHE A 129 22.39 27.95 -29.80
CA PHE A 129 22.28 26.71 -29.04
C PHE A 129 22.88 26.90 -27.65
N GLN A 130 22.18 26.49 -26.59
CA GLN A 130 22.65 26.57 -25.20
C GLN A 130 22.49 25.21 -24.50
N VAL A 131 23.59 24.61 -24.03
CA VAL A 131 23.58 23.42 -23.19
C VAL A 131 24.14 23.79 -21.82
N ASP A 132 23.33 23.62 -20.78
CA ASP A 132 23.73 23.89 -19.40
C ASP A 132 24.56 22.72 -18.81
N GLY A 133 24.31 21.49 -19.29
CA GLY A 133 25.12 20.30 -19.00
C GLY A 133 26.37 20.15 -19.88
N SER A 134 26.95 18.95 -19.86
CA SER A 134 28.02 18.52 -20.77
C SER A 134 27.45 18.02 -22.11
N PHE A 135 28.28 18.06 -23.15
CA PHE A 135 27.91 17.72 -24.52
C PHE A 135 28.86 16.69 -25.12
N TYR A 136 28.36 15.51 -25.42
CA TYR A 136 29.13 14.38 -25.93
C TYR A 136 28.66 14.01 -27.34
N VAL A 137 29.58 14.01 -28.31
CA VAL A 137 29.33 13.62 -29.71
C VAL A 137 30.31 12.51 -30.07
N GLN A 138 29.84 11.37 -30.57
CA GLN A 138 30.70 10.28 -31.01
C GLN A 138 31.14 10.43 -32.48
N GLY A 139 30.30 10.99 -33.35
CA GLY A 139 30.63 11.35 -34.73
C GLY A 139 31.25 12.75 -34.88
N ASP A 140 30.96 13.41 -36.00
CA ASP A 140 31.40 14.77 -36.31
C ASP A 140 30.50 15.82 -35.65
N LEU A 141 31.08 16.73 -34.86
CA LEU A 141 30.41 17.96 -34.42
C LEU A 141 30.64 19.08 -35.44
N ARG A 142 29.58 19.54 -36.11
CA ARG A 142 29.60 20.61 -37.12
C ARG A 142 28.69 21.76 -36.72
N ILE A 143 29.29 22.88 -36.32
CA ILE A 143 28.58 24.09 -35.88
C ILE A 143 28.62 25.14 -37.01
N GLY A 144 27.44 25.59 -37.44
CA GLY A 144 27.25 26.46 -38.60
C GLY A 144 26.09 27.46 -38.45
N GLY A 145 26.22 28.43 -37.55
CA GLY A 145 25.35 29.61 -37.41
C GLY A 145 26.15 30.92 -37.45
N ALA A 146 25.54 32.04 -37.84
CA ALA A 146 26.20 33.32 -38.13
C ALA A 146 25.75 34.54 -37.27
N SER A 147 24.81 34.37 -36.35
CA SER A 147 24.07 35.45 -35.67
C SER A 147 23.97 35.36 -34.15
N LYS A 148 24.11 34.17 -33.54
CA LYS A 148 24.13 33.95 -32.09
C LYS A 148 25.20 32.93 -31.72
N ALA A 149 25.96 33.23 -30.66
CA ALA A 149 26.95 32.31 -30.15
C ALA A 149 26.29 31.05 -29.57
N ASN A 150 26.90 29.90 -29.81
CA ASN A 150 26.51 28.66 -29.15
C ASN A 150 27.28 28.53 -27.83
N ILE A 151 26.59 28.18 -26.76
CA ILE A 151 27.09 28.22 -25.38
C ILE A 151 26.95 26.81 -24.79
N ILE A 152 28.06 26.21 -24.38
CA ILE A 152 28.06 24.96 -23.64
C ILE A 152 28.72 25.29 -22.30
N GLU A 153 27.94 25.25 -21.21
CA GLU A 153 28.44 25.54 -19.87
C GLU A 153 29.30 24.38 -19.34
N GLY A 154 28.88 23.13 -19.58
CA GLY A 154 29.63 21.92 -19.24
C GLY A 154 30.76 21.57 -20.21
N SER A 155 31.25 20.34 -20.11
CA SER A 155 32.39 19.86 -20.91
C SER A 155 31.94 19.33 -22.27
N THR A 156 32.67 19.65 -23.34
CA THR A 156 32.35 19.17 -24.70
C THR A 156 33.32 18.07 -25.13
N HIS A 157 32.83 16.96 -25.68
CA HIS A 157 33.66 15.84 -26.16
C HIS A 157 33.23 15.44 -27.57
N VAL A 158 34.19 15.26 -28.50
CA VAL A 158 33.92 14.90 -29.91
C VAL A 158 34.78 13.71 -30.33
N GLY A 159 34.14 12.65 -30.85
CA GLY A 159 34.80 11.41 -31.28
C GLY A 159 35.47 11.48 -32.66
N GLU A 160 34.92 12.25 -33.61
CA GLU A 160 35.52 12.46 -34.93
C GLU A 160 35.86 13.95 -35.18
N LEU A 161 35.39 14.57 -36.26
CA LEU A 161 35.76 15.94 -36.64
C LEU A 161 34.97 17.00 -35.85
N PHE A 162 35.66 18.02 -35.34
CA PHE A 162 35.01 19.23 -34.82
C PHE A 162 35.18 20.41 -35.80
N SER A 163 34.15 20.72 -36.59
CA SER A 163 34.11 21.91 -37.43
C SER A 163 33.26 23.01 -36.77
N MET A 164 33.76 24.24 -36.73
CA MET A 164 33.05 25.39 -36.16
C MET A 164 33.14 26.65 -37.02
N ALA A 165 32.03 27.35 -37.13
CA ALA A 165 31.92 28.67 -37.73
C ALA A 165 31.60 29.72 -36.65
N TYR A 166 32.00 30.97 -36.89
CA TYR A 166 31.68 32.14 -36.03
C TYR A 166 32.08 31.93 -34.55
N SER A 167 31.47 32.68 -33.62
CA SER A 167 31.87 32.77 -32.21
C SER A 167 31.03 31.84 -31.33
N ASN A 168 31.66 31.04 -30.46
CA ASN A 168 31.01 30.05 -29.59
C ASN A 168 31.76 30.00 -28.23
N GLU A 169 31.10 29.55 -27.16
CA GLU A 169 31.63 29.51 -25.79
C GLU A 169 31.54 28.10 -25.18
N PHE A 170 32.67 27.39 -25.09
CA PHE A 170 32.76 26.05 -24.50
C PHE A 170 33.43 26.14 -23.11
N LYS A 171 32.62 26.38 -22.07
CA LYS A 171 33.12 26.86 -20.77
C LYS A 171 33.66 25.75 -19.86
N GLY A 172 33.13 24.54 -19.95
CA GLY A 172 33.71 23.34 -19.31
C GLY A 172 34.83 22.67 -20.11
N GLY A 173 35.39 23.35 -21.12
CA GLY A 173 36.47 22.81 -21.96
C GLY A 173 35.99 21.95 -23.13
N VAL A 174 36.94 21.49 -23.95
CA VAL A 174 36.71 20.68 -25.16
C VAL A 174 37.72 19.55 -25.24
N VAL A 175 37.30 18.33 -25.55
CA VAL A 175 38.16 17.18 -25.84
C VAL A 175 37.80 16.67 -27.24
N VAL A 176 38.79 16.43 -28.12
CA VAL A 176 38.55 15.81 -29.44
C VAL A 176 39.46 14.61 -29.68
N ALA A 177 38.88 13.50 -30.15
CA ALA A 177 39.60 12.25 -30.32
C ALA A 177 40.37 12.13 -31.65
N GLN A 178 40.02 12.93 -32.68
CA GLN A 178 40.67 12.93 -33.99
C GLN A 178 41.23 14.31 -34.39
N ASP A 179 42.06 14.32 -35.43
CA ASP A 179 42.89 15.45 -35.83
C ASP A 179 42.11 16.61 -36.47
N SER A 180 42.25 17.81 -35.89
CA SER A 180 41.76 19.13 -36.37
C SER A 180 40.36 19.55 -35.90
N ILE A 181 40.32 20.43 -34.89
CA ILE A 181 39.28 21.47 -34.90
C ILE A 181 39.50 22.35 -36.15
N ILE A 182 38.46 22.54 -36.96
CA ILE A 182 38.49 23.37 -38.18
C ILE A 182 37.65 24.62 -37.97
N THR A 183 38.29 25.80 -38.01
CA THR A 183 37.56 27.08 -38.13
C THR A 183 37.30 27.40 -39.59
N THR A 184 36.04 27.71 -39.92
CA THR A 184 35.60 27.96 -41.31
C THR A 184 35.41 29.44 -41.66
N SER A 185 35.59 30.35 -40.69
CA SER A 185 35.37 31.80 -40.83
C SER A 185 36.52 32.65 -40.27
N ASP A 186 36.72 33.84 -40.84
CA ASP A 186 37.81 34.76 -40.44
C ASP A 186 37.45 35.75 -39.30
N TYR A 187 36.22 35.70 -38.78
CA TYR A 187 35.65 36.67 -37.84
C TYR A 187 35.13 36.05 -36.52
N SER A 188 35.66 34.89 -36.15
CA SER A 188 35.23 34.09 -35.00
C SER A 188 36.01 34.38 -33.71
N ALA A 189 35.31 34.67 -32.61
CA ALA A 189 35.87 34.68 -31.26
C ALA A 189 35.33 33.47 -30.47
N ASN A 190 36.07 32.35 -30.50
CA ASN A 190 35.71 31.14 -29.76
C ASN A 190 36.39 31.12 -28.39
N PHE A 191 35.64 30.81 -27.33
CA PHE A 191 36.14 30.65 -25.97
C PHE A 191 36.19 29.16 -25.60
N PHE A 192 37.27 28.76 -24.91
CA PHE A 192 37.49 27.41 -24.41
C PHE A 192 37.96 27.52 -22.96
N GLY A 193 37.23 26.89 -22.03
CA GLY A 193 37.53 26.90 -20.60
C GLY A 193 38.43 25.75 -20.14
N THR A 194 38.09 25.15 -19.00
CA THR A 194 38.90 24.12 -18.33
C THR A 194 38.11 22.84 -18.05
N PRO A 195 38.67 21.62 -18.24
CA PRO A 195 40.08 21.33 -18.56
C PRO A 195 40.50 21.80 -19.97
N PRO A 196 41.82 21.96 -20.22
CA PRO A 196 42.31 22.53 -21.47
C PRO A 196 42.02 21.67 -22.69
N VAL A 197 42.04 22.28 -23.88
CA VAL A 197 41.67 21.60 -25.12
C VAL A 197 42.69 20.54 -25.52
N GLU A 198 42.32 19.27 -25.37
CA GLU A 198 43.14 18.11 -25.76
C GLU A 198 43.00 17.87 -27.27
N LEU A 199 44.13 17.82 -27.97
CA LEU A 199 44.20 17.96 -29.43
C LEU A 199 45.44 17.27 -30.00
N ARG A 200 45.26 16.56 -31.13
CA ARG A 200 46.37 16.01 -31.94
C ARG A 200 46.79 16.92 -33.10
N ALA A 201 45.87 17.71 -33.64
CA ALA A 201 46.15 18.79 -34.58
C ALA A 201 45.11 19.91 -34.47
N PHE A 202 45.50 21.15 -34.80
CA PHE A 202 44.63 22.33 -34.74
C PHE A 202 44.84 23.17 -36.01
N VAL A 203 43.89 23.11 -36.95
CA VAL A 203 44.07 23.66 -38.31
C VAL A 203 43.38 25.01 -38.44
N LEU A 204 44.07 26.04 -37.96
CA LEU A 204 43.64 27.42 -38.06
C LEU A 204 43.70 27.93 -39.50
N ARG A 205 42.56 28.44 -40.01
CA ARG A 205 42.53 29.34 -41.18
C ARG A 205 42.60 30.81 -40.76
N SER A 206 42.19 31.12 -39.53
CA SER A 206 42.09 32.46 -38.94
C SER A 206 42.57 32.46 -37.46
N GLY A 207 42.73 33.64 -36.85
CA GLY A 207 43.40 33.77 -35.54
C GLY A 207 42.47 33.61 -34.33
N VAL A 208 42.84 32.74 -33.39
CA VAL A 208 42.16 32.57 -32.09
C VAL A 208 42.66 33.59 -31.06
N HIS A 209 41.73 34.16 -30.29
CA HIS A 209 42.04 34.94 -29.08
C HIS A 209 42.31 33.98 -27.90
N SER A 210 43.57 33.95 -27.43
CA SER A 210 44.11 33.03 -26.41
C SER A 210 44.36 31.61 -26.94
N ALA A 211 45.63 31.22 -27.06
CA ALA A 211 45.99 29.88 -27.53
C ALA A 211 45.65 28.80 -26.46
N PRO A 212 44.98 27.69 -26.83
CA PRO A 212 44.71 26.60 -25.89
C PRO A 212 46.00 25.94 -25.41
N GLN A 213 46.01 25.46 -24.16
CA GLN A 213 47.08 24.59 -23.65
C GLN A 213 46.86 23.18 -24.20
N LEU A 214 47.58 22.82 -25.26
CA LEU A 214 47.41 21.55 -25.96
C LEU A 214 47.94 20.37 -25.14
N LEU A 215 47.08 19.38 -24.86
CA LEU A 215 47.44 18.08 -24.29
C LEU A 215 47.17 16.95 -25.31
N TRP A 216 47.94 15.86 -25.20
CA TRP A 216 47.97 14.76 -26.16
C TRP A 216 47.48 13.47 -25.51
N SER A 217 46.23 13.09 -25.76
CA SER A 217 45.58 11.94 -25.12
C SER A 217 45.17 10.83 -26.10
N THR A 218 44.69 9.74 -25.52
CA THR A 218 43.97 8.66 -26.23
C THR A 218 42.54 9.10 -26.59
N PRO A 219 41.89 8.48 -27.59
CA PRO A 219 40.51 8.78 -27.93
C PRO A 219 39.58 8.81 -26.71
N PHE A 220 38.73 9.84 -26.65
CA PHE A 220 37.59 9.86 -25.73
C PHE A 220 36.75 8.60 -25.95
N THR A 221 36.32 7.98 -24.86
CA THR A 221 35.42 6.82 -24.86
C THR A 221 34.21 7.22 -24.01
N MET A 222 33.00 6.97 -24.49
CA MET A 222 31.78 7.32 -23.74
C MET A 222 31.81 6.72 -22.33
N PRO A 223 31.54 7.51 -21.27
CA PRO A 223 31.40 7.00 -19.91
C PRO A 223 30.42 5.82 -19.81
N GLU A 224 30.76 4.81 -19.01
CA GLU A 224 30.01 3.53 -18.92
C GLU A 224 28.56 3.67 -18.42
N HIS A 225 28.19 4.82 -17.85
CA HIS A 225 26.80 5.11 -17.44
C HIS A 225 25.89 5.53 -18.61
N PHE A 226 26.44 5.83 -19.80
CA PHE A 226 25.68 6.11 -21.02
C PHE A 226 25.53 4.84 -21.89
N ASP A 227 24.97 3.77 -21.32
CA ASP A 227 24.76 2.48 -22.01
C ASP A 227 23.95 2.66 -23.32
N THR A 228 24.58 2.35 -24.45
CA THR A 228 24.21 2.82 -25.80
C THR A 228 23.12 1.98 -26.48
N LYS A 229 22.24 1.37 -25.69
CA LYS A 229 21.10 0.58 -26.19
C LYS A 229 20.08 1.50 -26.86
N ALA A 230 19.89 1.32 -28.16
CA ALA A 230 18.61 1.63 -28.76
C ALA A 230 17.56 0.74 -28.08
N TYR A 231 16.54 1.35 -27.50
CA TYR A 231 15.44 0.66 -26.85
C TYR A 231 14.36 0.34 -27.88
N ASP A 232 13.97 -0.94 -27.99
CA ASP A 232 12.84 -1.35 -28.82
C ASP A 232 11.54 -0.85 -28.18
N VAL A 233 10.76 -0.05 -28.92
CA VAL A 233 9.45 0.39 -28.41
C VAL A 233 8.51 -0.83 -28.39
N PRO A 234 7.87 -1.17 -27.25
CA PRO A 234 7.13 -2.41 -27.11
C PRO A 234 6.03 -2.57 -28.16
N THR A 235 5.97 -3.75 -28.80
CA THR A 235 4.95 -4.08 -29.81
C THR A 235 3.88 -4.98 -29.22
N THR A 236 2.63 -4.71 -29.59
CA THR A 236 1.45 -5.45 -29.16
C THR A 236 0.54 -5.71 -30.36
N VAL A 237 0.08 -6.95 -30.51
CA VAL A 237 -0.91 -7.32 -31.54
C VAL A 237 -2.30 -6.95 -31.03
N VAL A 238 -2.94 -5.99 -31.68
CA VAL A 238 -4.29 -5.53 -31.34
C VAL A 238 -5.29 -6.30 -32.20
N ASN A 239 -6.24 -6.98 -31.56
CA ASN A 239 -7.38 -7.59 -32.22
C ASN A 239 -8.63 -6.74 -31.93
N PRO A 240 -9.03 -5.83 -32.83
CA PRO A 240 -10.23 -5.02 -32.65
C PRO A 240 -11.51 -5.81 -32.90
N GLY A 241 -12.63 -5.26 -32.44
CA GLY A 241 -13.97 -5.78 -32.76
C GLY A 241 -14.49 -5.24 -34.09
N THR A 242 -15.64 -5.76 -34.55
CA THR A 242 -16.36 -5.22 -35.72
C THR A 242 -17.27 -4.04 -35.40
N ASN A 243 -17.46 -3.74 -34.11
CA ASN A 243 -18.51 -2.84 -33.63
C ASN A 243 -17.99 -1.41 -33.57
N ASN A 244 -18.21 -0.64 -34.63
CA ASN A 244 -17.86 0.78 -34.69
C ASN A 244 -18.66 1.58 -33.65
N ILE A 245 -18.01 2.55 -33.01
CA ILE A 245 -18.64 3.52 -32.11
C ILE A 245 -18.62 4.87 -32.82
N THR A 246 -19.74 5.58 -32.83
CA THR A 246 -19.79 6.98 -33.29
C THR A 246 -20.47 7.83 -32.23
N VAL A 247 -19.73 8.77 -31.65
CA VAL A 247 -20.26 9.78 -30.73
C VAL A 247 -20.57 11.02 -31.55
N LEU A 248 -21.83 11.42 -31.56
CA LEU A 248 -22.33 12.53 -32.37
C LEU A 248 -22.12 13.89 -31.68
N GLN A 249 -22.20 14.96 -32.49
CA GLN A 249 -22.00 16.34 -32.04
C GLN A 249 -22.84 16.70 -30.80
N ASP A 250 -22.20 17.34 -29.82
CA ASP A 250 -22.79 17.86 -28.58
C ASP A 250 -23.46 16.79 -27.69
N VAL A 251 -23.09 15.50 -27.84
CA VAL A 251 -23.56 14.38 -27.00
C VAL A 251 -22.40 13.65 -26.35
N SER A 252 -22.61 13.13 -25.13
CA SER A 252 -21.73 12.10 -24.55
C SER A 252 -21.97 10.72 -25.19
N TRP A 253 -21.05 9.78 -24.99
CA TRP A 253 -21.31 8.38 -25.36
C TRP A 253 -22.43 7.76 -24.51
N ASP A 254 -23.34 7.06 -25.20
CA ASP A 254 -24.42 6.24 -24.67
C ASP A 254 -24.49 4.96 -25.51
N ALA A 255 -24.68 3.80 -24.87
CA ALA A 255 -24.88 2.51 -25.52
C ALA A 255 -26.04 2.50 -26.54
N THR A 256 -27.04 3.38 -26.37
CA THR A 256 -28.22 3.45 -27.27
C THR A 256 -27.91 3.82 -28.73
N MET A 257 -26.74 4.40 -29.04
CA MET A 257 -26.35 4.75 -30.42
C MET A 257 -26.04 3.53 -31.33
N GLY A 258 -26.31 2.31 -30.83
CA GLY A 258 -26.58 1.12 -31.65
C GLY A 258 -28.00 0.58 -31.42
N SER A 259 -28.33 0.23 -30.17
CA SER A 259 -29.68 -0.15 -29.71
C SER A 259 -29.69 -0.40 -28.19
N GLU A 260 -30.61 0.25 -27.45
CA GLU A 260 -30.99 0.05 -26.04
C GLU A 260 -29.86 0.06 -24.96
N PRO A 261 -30.08 0.66 -23.77
CA PRO A 261 -29.06 0.72 -22.73
C PRO A 261 -28.94 -0.60 -21.97
N ILE A 262 -27.75 -1.20 -21.96
CA ILE A 262 -27.50 -2.47 -21.29
C ILE A 262 -27.37 -2.24 -19.77
N ASN A 263 -28.22 -2.89 -18.98
CA ASN A 263 -28.14 -2.86 -17.52
C ASN A 263 -26.77 -3.36 -17.03
N GLY A 264 -26.09 -2.57 -16.19
CA GLY A 264 -24.78 -2.92 -15.61
C GLY A 264 -23.57 -2.14 -16.16
N VAL A 265 -23.76 -1.20 -17.10
CA VAL A 265 -22.72 -0.26 -17.52
C VAL A 265 -22.36 0.68 -16.35
N LYS A 266 -21.07 0.86 -16.07
CA LYS A 266 -20.61 1.78 -15.00
C LYS A 266 -20.88 3.24 -15.40
N ILE A 267 -21.17 4.10 -14.43
CA ILE A 267 -21.36 5.54 -14.65
C ILE A 267 -20.15 6.30 -14.09
N ALA A 268 -19.72 7.33 -14.82
CA ALA A 268 -18.62 8.21 -14.44
C ALA A 268 -19.10 9.40 -13.56
N PRO A 269 -18.19 10.12 -12.88
CA PRO A 269 -18.56 11.20 -11.95
C PRO A 269 -19.40 12.35 -12.53
N ASN A 270 -19.45 12.52 -13.85
CA ASN A 270 -20.28 13.52 -14.54
C ASN A 270 -21.53 12.93 -15.22
N GLY A 271 -21.95 11.71 -14.84
CA GLY A 271 -23.14 11.05 -15.39
C GLY A 271 -22.92 10.33 -16.72
N ASN A 272 -21.75 10.49 -17.36
CA ASN A 272 -21.43 9.80 -18.61
C ASN A 272 -21.32 8.28 -18.40
N GLN A 273 -21.86 7.49 -19.31
CA GLN A 273 -21.66 6.04 -19.31
C GLN A 273 -20.20 5.72 -19.60
N VAL A 274 -19.61 4.86 -18.78
CA VAL A 274 -18.25 4.34 -18.96
C VAL A 274 -18.30 3.19 -19.95
N LEU A 275 -17.70 3.37 -21.12
CA LEU A 275 -17.51 2.29 -22.08
C LEU A 275 -16.81 1.11 -21.37
N PRO A 276 -17.34 -0.12 -21.44
CA PRO A 276 -16.68 -1.27 -20.82
C PRO A 276 -15.32 -1.60 -21.49
N PRO A 277 -14.35 -2.18 -20.76
CA PRO A 277 -13.19 -2.83 -21.36
C PRO A 277 -13.63 -3.90 -22.36
N GLY A 278 -13.04 -3.94 -23.56
CA GLY A 278 -13.50 -4.78 -24.64
C GLY A 278 -12.88 -4.45 -26.00
N SER A 279 -13.34 -5.14 -27.05
CA SER A 279 -12.82 -4.96 -28.41
C SER A 279 -13.87 -4.36 -29.34
N TYR A 280 -13.51 -3.23 -29.96
CA TYR A 280 -14.36 -2.33 -30.73
C TYR A 280 -13.77 -2.08 -32.12
N GLY A 281 -14.61 -1.62 -33.04
CA GLY A 281 -14.22 -1.24 -34.39
C GLY A 281 -13.64 0.17 -34.44
N HIS A 282 -14.01 0.93 -35.47
CA HIS A 282 -13.66 2.34 -35.57
C HIS A 282 -14.42 3.14 -34.52
N LEU A 283 -13.72 3.82 -33.62
CA LEU A 283 -14.28 4.91 -32.81
C LEU A 283 -14.23 6.20 -33.64
N LYS A 284 -15.34 6.92 -33.72
CA LYS A 284 -15.43 8.26 -34.27
C LYS A 284 -16.12 9.21 -33.28
N MET A 285 -15.67 10.46 -33.20
CA MET A 285 -16.26 11.49 -32.34
C MET A 285 -16.40 12.83 -33.10
N GLU A 286 -17.56 13.48 -32.96
CA GLU A 286 -17.89 14.75 -33.62
C GLU A 286 -18.15 15.87 -32.61
N TYR A 287 -17.92 17.13 -33.04
CA TYR A 287 -17.91 18.38 -32.27
C TYR A 287 -18.39 18.31 -30.80
N ASN A 288 -17.51 18.67 -29.85
CA ASN A 288 -17.85 18.89 -28.44
C ASN A 288 -18.39 17.65 -27.66
N SER A 289 -18.28 16.44 -28.22
CA SER A 289 -18.68 15.18 -27.56
C SER A 289 -17.69 14.67 -26.50
N GLU A 290 -18.16 13.91 -25.51
CA GLU A 290 -17.31 13.21 -24.53
C GLU A 290 -17.52 11.67 -24.51
N LEU A 291 -16.44 10.92 -24.27
CA LEU A 291 -16.45 9.47 -24.07
C LEU A 291 -15.75 9.13 -22.73
N ALA A 292 -16.43 8.41 -21.84
CA ALA A 292 -15.81 7.92 -20.61
C ALA A 292 -15.27 6.49 -20.80
N LEU A 293 -14.06 6.23 -20.31
CA LEU A 293 -13.41 4.92 -20.25
C LEU A 293 -13.07 4.58 -18.79
N GLY A 294 -13.11 3.30 -18.43
CA GLY A 294 -12.76 2.82 -17.09
C GLY A 294 -11.41 2.10 -17.03
N GLU A 295 -11.10 1.55 -15.86
CA GLU A 295 -10.01 0.59 -15.65
C GLU A 295 -10.20 -0.66 -16.52
N GLY A 296 -9.13 -1.15 -17.15
CA GLY A 296 -9.15 -2.31 -18.04
C GLY A 296 -8.45 -2.07 -19.40
N ILE A 297 -8.70 -2.97 -20.35
CA ILE A 297 -8.08 -2.94 -21.70
C ILE A 297 -9.17 -2.74 -22.76
N TYR A 298 -8.91 -1.85 -23.71
CA TYR A 298 -9.78 -1.47 -24.82
C TYR A 298 -9.03 -1.73 -26.12
N HIS A 299 -9.64 -2.38 -27.11
CA HIS A 299 -9.09 -2.49 -28.46
C HIS A 299 -9.96 -1.69 -29.43
N PHE A 300 -9.38 -0.91 -30.33
CA PHE A 300 -10.08 -0.19 -31.41
C PHE A 300 -9.42 -0.46 -32.77
N ALA A 301 -10.20 -0.45 -33.84
CA ALA A 301 -9.67 -0.53 -35.21
C ALA A 301 -9.04 0.80 -35.64
N SER A 302 -9.61 1.93 -35.21
CA SER A 302 -9.03 3.27 -35.31
C SER A 302 -9.74 4.21 -34.34
N ILE A 303 -9.18 5.40 -34.10
CA ILE A 303 -9.85 6.48 -33.36
C ILE A 303 -9.82 7.77 -34.19
N ASP A 304 -10.99 8.23 -34.66
CA ASP A 304 -11.19 9.49 -35.40
C ASP A 304 -11.88 10.53 -34.51
N MET A 305 -11.08 11.42 -33.94
CA MET A 305 -11.49 12.61 -33.22
C MET A 305 -11.07 13.86 -34.01
N ALA A 306 -11.24 13.89 -35.34
CA ALA A 306 -10.79 15.00 -36.19
C ALA A 306 -11.56 16.33 -36.01
N ALA A 307 -12.66 16.35 -35.26
CA ALA A 307 -13.36 17.59 -34.89
C ALA A 307 -12.69 18.32 -33.71
N THR A 308 -13.43 19.20 -33.03
CA THR A 308 -12.91 20.05 -31.95
C THR A 308 -13.68 19.91 -30.64
N LEU A 309 -13.00 20.15 -29.51
CA LEU A 309 -13.51 20.10 -28.12
C LEU A 309 -13.98 18.70 -27.67
N LEU A 310 -13.41 17.65 -28.26
CA LEU A 310 -13.76 16.26 -27.99
C LEU A 310 -12.99 15.74 -26.77
N ASN A 311 -13.66 15.07 -25.84
CA ASN A 311 -13.03 14.60 -24.60
C ASN A 311 -13.08 13.08 -24.49
N VAL A 312 -11.95 12.45 -24.15
CA VAL A 312 -11.91 11.09 -23.59
C VAL A 312 -11.50 11.20 -22.14
N LYS A 313 -12.34 10.74 -21.22
CA LYS A 313 -12.13 10.85 -19.78
C LYS A 313 -11.95 9.47 -19.16
N VAL A 314 -10.94 9.30 -18.31
CA VAL A 314 -10.54 7.98 -17.80
C VAL A 314 -10.80 7.85 -16.29
N TYR A 315 -11.65 6.91 -15.90
CA TYR A 315 -12.17 6.74 -14.54
C TYR A 315 -11.51 5.54 -13.86
N GLN A 316 -10.66 5.81 -12.85
CA GLN A 316 -9.80 4.81 -12.20
C GLN A 316 -10.01 4.75 -10.68
N PRO A 317 -11.24 4.47 -10.19
CA PRO A 317 -11.61 4.59 -8.78
C PRO A 317 -10.86 3.63 -7.84
N ASN A 318 -10.21 2.58 -8.35
CA ASN A 318 -9.39 1.64 -7.60
C ASN A 318 -7.89 1.84 -7.85
N GLY A 319 -7.49 2.85 -8.65
CA GLY A 319 -6.12 3.04 -9.12
C GLY A 319 -5.70 2.07 -10.24
N GLY A 320 -6.62 1.30 -10.80
CA GLY A 320 -6.36 0.29 -11.84
C GLY A 320 -5.94 0.90 -13.17
N ARG A 321 -5.13 0.17 -13.95
CA ARG A 321 -4.62 0.64 -15.25
C ARG A 321 -5.72 0.70 -16.31
N THR A 322 -5.72 1.74 -17.13
CA THR A 322 -6.50 1.83 -18.38
C THR A 322 -5.55 1.75 -19.57
N GLN A 323 -5.82 0.80 -20.48
CA GLN A 323 -4.99 0.54 -21.66
C GLN A 323 -5.83 0.66 -22.93
N ILE A 324 -5.55 1.66 -23.77
CA ILE A 324 -6.27 1.94 -25.01
C ILE A 324 -5.42 1.46 -26.18
N LEU A 325 -5.68 0.26 -26.70
CA LEU A 325 -4.93 -0.34 -27.80
C LEU A 325 -5.63 -0.09 -29.14
N VAL A 326 -4.90 0.29 -30.18
CA VAL A 326 -5.46 0.60 -31.50
C VAL A 326 -4.65 -0.09 -32.61
N GLU A 327 -5.34 -0.77 -33.53
CA GLU A 327 -4.71 -1.47 -34.66
C GLU A 327 -4.28 -0.47 -35.77
N GLY A 328 -5.18 0.42 -36.16
CA GLY A 328 -4.95 1.47 -37.15
C GLY A 328 -4.62 2.83 -36.53
N ASP A 329 -4.98 3.90 -37.25
CA ASP A 329 -4.62 5.27 -36.89
C ASP A 329 -5.47 5.84 -35.73
N ILE A 330 -4.88 6.75 -34.96
CA ILE A 330 -5.54 7.65 -34.00
C ILE A 330 -5.37 9.08 -34.54
N THR A 331 -6.44 9.88 -34.56
CA THR A 331 -6.39 11.28 -35.02
C THR A 331 -7.18 12.19 -34.09
N LEU A 332 -6.52 13.18 -33.49
CA LEU A 332 -7.13 14.23 -32.67
C LEU A 332 -7.00 15.57 -33.41
N GLY A 333 -8.12 16.23 -33.71
CA GLY A 333 -8.20 17.49 -34.44
C GLY A 333 -7.73 18.71 -33.66
N HIS A 334 -8.62 19.36 -32.89
CA HIS A 334 -8.34 20.64 -32.23
C HIS A 334 -8.97 20.77 -30.82
N LYS A 335 -8.18 21.07 -29.79
CA LYS A 335 -8.65 21.20 -28.40
C LYS A 335 -9.38 19.97 -27.87
N ASN A 336 -8.97 18.80 -28.32
CA ASN A 336 -9.47 17.52 -27.84
C ASN A 336 -8.54 17.00 -26.74
N ASN A 337 -9.11 16.27 -25.78
CA ASN A 337 -8.39 15.87 -24.59
C ASN A 337 -8.50 14.37 -24.35
N ILE A 338 -7.45 13.75 -23.81
CA ILE A 338 -7.49 12.40 -23.26
C ILE A 338 -6.86 12.46 -21.87
N MET A 339 -7.68 12.45 -20.82
CA MET A 339 -7.21 12.74 -19.46
C MET A 339 -7.97 11.92 -18.40
N PRO A 340 -7.42 11.72 -17.19
CA PRO A 340 -8.20 11.14 -16.09
C PRO A 340 -9.40 12.02 -15.73
N TYR A 341 -10.40 11.41 -15.08
CA TYR A 341 -11.39 12.18 -14.32
C TYR A 341 -10.72 12.90 -13.14
N ASP A 342 -11.25 14.07 -12.79
CA ASP A 342 -10.81 14.82 -11.61
C ASP A 342 -11.44 14.22 -10.34
N THR A 343 -10.86 13.10 -9.87
CA THR A 343 -11.33 12.37 -8.69
C THR A 343 -10.18 11.93 -7.80
N VAL A 344 -10.41 12.00 -6.49
CA VAL A 344 -9.47 11.58 -5.44
C VAL A 344 -9.01 10.13 -5.66
N GLY A 345 -7.77 9.96 -6.10
CA GLY A 345 -7.15 8.65 -6.37
C GLY A 345 -6.45 8.56 -7.73
N ASN A 346 -6.96 9.23 -8.76
CA ASN A 346 -6.36 9.19 -10.10
C ASN A 346 -4.97 9.85 -10.11
N LYS A 347 -4.02 9.26 -10.85
CA LYS A 347 -2.61 9.74 -10.95
C LYS A 347 -2.03 9.81 -12.36
N GLY A 348 -2.80 9.53 -13.42
CA GLY A 348 -2.41 9.72 -14.84
C GLY A 348 -1.40 8.69 -15.38
N GLY A 349 -0.34 8.35 -14.64
CA GLY A 349 0.68 7.35 -15.03
C GLY A 349 0.16 5.92 -15.17
N THR A 350 -1.10 5.68 -14.81
CA THR A 350 -1.85 4.43 -14.99
C THR A 350 -2.70 4.43 -16.27
N ILE A 351 -2.59 5.45 -17.12
CA ILE A 351 -3.22 5.50 -18.45
C ILE A 351 -2.15 5.22 -19.51
N LEU A 352 -2.44 4.29 -20.42
CA LEU A 352 -1.54 3.89 -21.50
C LEU A 352 -2.34 3.83 -22.81
N ILE A 353 -1.87 4.51 -23.86
CA ILE A 353 -2.45 4.50 -25.20
C ILE A 353 -1.45 3.87 -26.16
N TYR A 354 -1.85 2.84 -26.88
CA TYR A 354 -1.05 2.11 -27.85
C TYR A 354 -1.67 2.23 -29.24
N SER A 355 -0.85 2.45 -30.27
CA SER A 355 -1.27 2.63 -31.66
C SER A 355 -0.32 1.92 -32.61
N ASN A 356 -0.79 0.89 -33.32
CA ASN A 356 0.00 0.25 -34.36
C ASN A 356 -0.06 1.02 -35.71
N GLY A 357 -1.07 1.88 -35.92
CA GLY A 357 -1.09 2.93 -36.94
C GLY A 357 -0.63 4.30 -36.43
N LYS A 358 -0.74 5.34 -37.26
CA LYS A 358 -0.28 6.71 -36.97
C LYS A 358 -1.10 7.35 -35.85
N LEU A 359 -0.44 7.91 -34.84
CA LEU A 359 -1.05 8.70 -33.78
C LEU A 359 -0.86 10.19 -34.07
N THR A 360 -1.91 10.86 -34.54
CA THR A 360 -1.91 12.30 -34.83
C THR A 360 -2.62 13.05 -33.71
N ILE A 361 -1.95 14.04 -33.15
CA ILE A 361 -2.40 14.93 -32.08
C ILE A 361 -2.23 16.36 -32.61
N GLY A 362 -3.30 16.94 -33.17
CA GLY A 362 -3.29 18.27 -33.78
C GLY A 362 -3.26 19.43 -32.77
N GLN A 363 -4.01 20.48 -33.10
CA GLN A 363 -3.81 21.80 -32.51
C GLN A 363 -4.41 21.95 -31.09
N GLU A 364 -3.63 22.41 -30.12
CA GLU A 364 -4.10 22.75 -28.75
C GLU A 364 -4.77 21.57 -27.97
N ASN A 365 -4.43 20.31 -28.27
CA ASN A 365 -4.96 19.12 -27.57
C ASN A 365 -4.23 18.84 -26.24
N GLU A 366 -4.89 18.23 -25.23
CA GLU A 366 -4.28 17.90 -23.92
C GLU A 366 -4.37 16.40 -23.55
N ILE A 367 -3.23 15.76 -23.31
CA ILE A 367 -3.12 14.30 -23.19
C ILE A 367 -2.37 13.90 -21.90
N TRP A 368 -2.97 13.04 -21.08
CA TRP A 368 -2.40 12.48 -19.86
C TRP A 368 -2.30 10.96 -19.98
N ALA A 369 -1.21 10.46 -20.58
CA ALA A 369 -0.99 9.03 -20.75
C ALA A 369 0.49 8.71 -21.05
N THR A 370 0.83 7.43 -20.91
CA THR A 370 1.93 6.83 -21.67
C THR A 370 1.46 6.54 -23.10
N LEU A 371 2.05 7.19 -24.10
CA LEU A 371 1.77 6.93 -25.52
C LEU A 371 2.77 5.91 -26.09
N ILE A 372 2.31 4.93 -26.86
CA ILE A 372 3.17 3.89 -27.47
C ILE A 372 2.76 3.69 -28.94
N ALA A 373 3.63 4.01 -29.90
CA ALA A 373 3.36 3.88 -31.34
C ALA A 373 4.54 3.20 -32.08
N PRO A 374 4.82 1.91 -31.80
CA PRO A 374 6.13 1.30 -32.06
C PRO A 374 6.49 1.15 -33.54
N ASN A 375 5.47 1.05 -34.40
CA ASN A 375 5.64 0.85 -35.84
C ASN A 375 5.35 2.13 -36.65
N ALA A 376 4.94 3.22 -35.99
CA ALA A 376 4.26 4.34 -36.62
C ALA A 376 4.70 5.72 -36.09
N THR A 377 4.20 6.78 -36.71
CA THR A 377 4.49 8.16 -36.33
C THR A 377 3.51 8.68 -35.29
N LEU A 378 4.05 9.23 -34.20
CA LEU A 378 3.39 10.17 -33.30
C LEU A 378 3.61 11.60 -33.82
N ASP A 379 2.54 12.33 -34.15
CA ASP A 379 2.58 13.65 -34.80
C ASP A 379 1.79 14.67 -33.97
N MET A 380 2.50 15.50 -33.21
CA MET A 380 2.02 16.42 -32.18
C MET A 380 2.08 17.88 -32.65
N THR A 381 1.16 18.27 -33.53
CA THR A 381 1.18 19.52 -34.29
C THR A 381 0.47 20.70 -33.59
N TYR A 382 1.25 21.70 -33.15
CA TYR A 382 0.84 23.06 -32.73
C TYR A 382 0.12 23.19 -31.37
N TYR A 383 0.86 23.52 -30.31
CA TYR A 383 0.35 23.63 -28.92
C TYR A 383 -0.23 22.36 -28.25
N PRO A 384 0.10 21.10 -28.61
CA PRO A 384 -0.37 19.95 -27.84
C PRO A 384 0.38 19.80 -26.52
N LYS A 385 -0.33 19.35 -25.49
CA LYS A 385 0.19 19.13 -24.13
C LYS A 385 0.26 17.64 -23.81
N LEU A 386 1.35 17.21 -23.16
CA LEU A 386 1.55 15.82 -22.75
C LEU A 386 1.99 15.71 -21.29
N PHE A 387 1.15 15.08 -20.49
CA PHE A 387 1.29 14.84 -19.06
C PHE A 387 1.59 13.34 -18.84
N GLY A 388 2.81 12.92 -19.19
CA GLY A 388 3.20 11.51 -19.19
C GLY A 388 4.47 11.28 -19.98
N GLN A 389 4.51 10.19 -20.74
CA GLN A 389 5.65 9.80 -21.58
C GLN A 389 5.19 9.33 -22.95
N ALA A 390 6.02 9.41 -23.98
CA ALA A 390 5.67 8.90 -25.31
C ALA A 390 6.82 8.14 -25.97
N PHE A 391 6.52 6.95 -26.47
CA PHE A 391 7.45 6.08 -27.19
C PHE A 391 6.87 5.80 -28.59
N ALA A 392 7.63 6.00 -29.65
CA ALA A 392 7.13 5.76 -31.01
C ALA A 392 8.25 5.32 -31.96
N LYS A 393 7.89 4.92 -33.17
CA LYS A 393 8.87 4.79 -34.25
C LYS A 393 9.44 6.16 -34.62
N VAL A 394 8.55 7.12 -34.86
CA VAL A 394 8.90 8.52 -35.14
C VAL A 394 8.05 9.42 -34.24
N ILE A 395 8.65 10.36 -33.54
CA ILE A 395 7.94 11.46 -32.87
C ILE A 395 8.17 12.73 -33.68
N VAL A 396 7.11 13.50 -33.93
CA VAL A 396 7.17 14.83 -34.53
C VAL A 396 6.36 15.76 -33.63
N ALA A 397 6.92 16.87 -33.18
CA ALA A 397 6.29 17.83 -32.29
C ALA A 397 6.59 19.27 -32.77
N PRO A 398 6.09 19.67 -33.96
CA PRO A 398 6.79 20.64 -34.77
C PRO A 398 6.61 22.11 -34.36
N GLN A 399 5.62 22.45 -33.54
CA GLN A 399 5.42 23.81 -33.02
C GLN A 399 4.79 23.77 -31.63
N TYR A 400 5.36 24.51 -30.69
CA TYR A 400 4.76 24.83 -29.39
C TYR A 400 4.30 23.65 -28.51
N PHE A 401 4.85 22.44 -28.66
CA PHE A 401 4.54 21.32 -27.75
C PHE A 401 4.83 21.68 -26.29
N GLU A 402 3.94 21.32 -25.35
CA GLU A 402 4.01 21.70 -23.94
C GLU A 402 3.89 20.50 -23.01
N GLY A 403 5.04 19.89 -22.65
CA GLY A 403 5.13 18.94 -21.55
C GLY A 403 5.28 19.60 -20.16
N ASN A 404 5.16 20.93 -20.07
CA ASN A 404 5.58 21.69 -18.88
C ASN A 404 4.47 22.14 -17.93
N ASP A 405 3.21 22.00 -18.31
CA ASP A 405 2.09 22.44 -17.47
C ASP A 405 1.74 21.39 -16.38
N GLY A 406 2.50 20.31 -16.29
CA GLY A 406 2.44 19.31 -15.23
C GLY A 406 3.77 18.62 -14.99
N ARG A 407 3.85 17.84 -13.91
CA ARG A 407 5.01 17.02 -13.55
C ARG A 407 5.13 15.84 -14.52
N TYR A 408 6.35 15.49 -14.93
CA TYR A 408 6.62 14.21 -15.60
C TYR A 408 6.09 13.06 -14.72
N VAL A 409 5.11 12.31 -15.24
CA VAL A 409 4.61 11.09 -14.60
C VAL A 409 5.18 9.90 -15.36
N PRO A 410 6.29 9.31 -14.90
CA PRO A 410 6.72 8.03 -15.42
C PRO A 410 5.65 6.98 -15.11
N PHE A 411 5.45 6.05 -16.04
CA PHE A 411 4.87 4.76 -15.69
C PHE A 411 5.87 4.09 -14.74
N TYR A 412 5.55 3.96 -13.45
CA TYR A 412 6.57 3.53 -12.48
C TYR A 412 6.02 2.66 -11.33
N PRO A 413 6.87 1.78 -10.76
CA PRO A 413 6.46 0.53 -10.13
C PRO A 413 7.11 0.46 -8.73
N ALA A 414 6.59 1.29 -7.82
CA ALA A 414 7.43 1.95 -6.83
C ALA A 414 8.20 1.00 -5.88
N LYS A 415 9.32 1.52 -5.34
CA LYS A 415 10.26 0.70 -4.56
C LYS A 415 9.65 0.33 -3.20
N PRO A 416 9.57 -0.96 -2.85
CA PRO A 416 9.05 -1.40 -1.57
C PRO A 416 9.93 -1.02 -0.38
N LYS A 417 9.32 -0.94 0.80
CA LYS A 417 10.00 -1.05 2.10
C LYS A 417 10.18 -2.49 2.56
N ILE A 418 11.31 -2.76 3.22
CA ILE A 418 11.64 -4.02 3.91
C ILE A 418 10.99 -4.05 5.29
N GLY A 419 9.98 -4.90 5.45
CA GLY A 419 9.51 -5.34 6.77
C GLY A 419 10.07 -6.72 7.11
N LEU A 420 10.33 -7.02 8.39
CA LEU A 420 10.56 -8.40 8.82
C LEU A 420 9.23 -9.06 9.18
N ALA A 421 9.02 -10.31 8.74
CA ALA A 421 7.88 -11.12 9.17
C ALA A 421 8.18 -11.84 10.51
N PHE A 422 8.87 -11.13 11.40
CA PHE A 422 9.11 -11.47 12.80
C PHE A 422 8.71 -10.25 13.62
N ALA A 423 7.74 -10.40 14.52
CA ALA A 423 7.38 -9.31 15.42
C ALA A 423 8.50 -9.10 16.45
N GLU A 424 8.82 -7.86 16.79
CA GLU A 424 9.74 -7.58 17.91
C GLU A 424 9.25 -8.27 19.19
N GLY A 425 10.13 -8.97 19.88
CA GLY A 425 9.77 -9.75 21.06
C GLY A 425 9.04 -11.08 20.77
N ASN A 426 8.97 -11.53 19.52
CA ASN A 426 8.72 -12.96 19.25
C ASN A 426 9.95 -13.76 19.68
N LEU A 427 9.72 -14.69 20.60
CA LEU A 427 10.71 -15.63 21.10
C LEU A 427 10.76 -16.89 20.22
N VAL A 428 11.93 -17.52 20.15
CA VAL A 428 12.16 -18.78 19.43
C VAL A 428 12.70 -19.85 20.39
N PRO A 429 11.94 -20.91 20.67
CA PRO A 429 12.41 -22.09 21.40
C PRO A 429 13.80 -22.55 20.98
N GLU A 430 14.72 -22.78 21.91
CA GLU A 430 16.01 -23.43 21.67
C GLU A 430 15.88 -24.95 21.53
N GLY A 431 15.11 -25.56 22.44
CA GLY A 431 14.75 -26.97 22.50
C GLY A 431 15.81 -27.82 23.17
N SER A 432 15.36 -28.78 23.96
CA SER A 432 16.20 -29.59 24.85
C SER A 432 17.22 -30.51 24.17
N GLY A 433 18.36 -30.71 24.85
CA GLY A 433 19.45 -31.61 24.55
C GLY A 433 20.51 -31.07 23.57
N GLY A 434 21.78 -31.17 24.00
CA GLY A 434 23.00 -30.71 23.33
C GLY A 434 23.05 -30.84 21.80
N GLY A 435 23.08 -29.71 21.11
CA GLY A 435 23.15 -29.61 19.65
C GLY A 435 22.96 -28.16 19.16
N THR A 436 22.51 -27.98 17.92
CA THR A 436 22.08 -26.67 17.40
C THR A 436 20.78 -26.77 16.60
N LYS A 437 20.07 -25.65 16.49
CA LYS A 437 18.77 -25.51 15.81
C LYS A 437 18.76 -24.24 14.96
N ILE A 438 18.03 -24.26 13.85
CA ILE A 438 17.91 -23.11 12.96
C ILE A 438 16.96 -22.08 13.56
N PHE A 439 17.43 -20.84 13.74
CA PHE A 439 16.58 -19.70 14.06
C PHE A 439 15.84 -19.25 12.78
N PRO A 440 14.50 -19.18 12.78
CA PRO A 440 13.70 -18.92 11.58
C PRO A 440 13.60 -17.41 11.28
N LEU A 441 14.35 -16.89 10.32
CA LEU A 441 14.33 -15.46 9.97
C LEU A 441 13.65 -15.20 8.60
N THR A 442 12.65 -14.33 8.55
CA THR A 442 11.86 -14.02 7.33
C THR A 442 11.82 -12.52 7.02
N PHE A 443 12.21 -12.15 5.80
CA PHE A 443 12.18 -10.80 5.24
C PHE A 443 10.96 -10.63 4.31
N SER A 444 10.45 -9.40 4.15
CA SER A 444 9.27 -9.09 3.33
C SER A 444 9.28 -7.67 2.71
N LEU A 445 8.48 -7.44 1.66
CA LEU A 445 8.33 -6.17 0.93
C LEU A 445 6.89 -5.63 0.95
N GLU A 446 6.71 -4.31 0.97
CA GLU A 446 5.38 -3.69 1.03
C GLU A 446 4.61 -3.60 -0.32
N HIS A 447 5.30 -3.59 -1.48
CA HIS A 447 4.71 -3.62 -2.83
C HIS A 447 5.67 -4.23 -3.87
N GLU A 448 5.15 -4.55 -5.07
CA GLU A 448 5.95 -5.20 -6.14
C GLU A 448 6.86 -4.20 -6.87
N ASN A 449 8.13 -4.56 -7.01
CA ASN A 449 9.16 -3.81 -7.73
C ASN A 449 9.49 -4.47 -9.07
N GLY A 450 9.88 -3.70 -10.07
CA GLY A 450 10.40 -4.23 -11.34
C GLY A 450 11.82 -4.84 -11.25
N LEU A 451 12.52 -4.58 -10.14
CA LEU A 451 13.93 -4.94 -9.93
C LEU A 451 14.16 -5.89 -8.73
N PRO A 452 15.24 -6.72 -8.75
CA PRO A 452 15.59 -7.57 -7.62
C PRO A 452 16.10 -6.74 -6.44
N VAL A 453 15.81 -7.18 -5.22
CA VAL A 453 16.10 -6.47 -3.97
C VAL A 453 17.09 -7.27 -3.11
N THR A 454 18.11 -6.64 -2.53
CA THR A 454 19.09 -7.33 -1.67
C THR A 454 19.22 -6.64 -0.32
N VAL A 455 19.26 -7.41 0.77
CA VAL A 455 19.47 -6.93 2.15
C VAL A 455 20.76 -7.53 2.68
N TYR A 456 21.61 -6.69 3.29
CA TYR A 456 22.80 -7.11 4.02
C TYR A 456 22.56 -6.94 5.53
N PHE A 457 23.05 -7.87 6.34
CA PHE A 457 22.85 -7.85 7.79
C PHE A 457 23.92 -8.62 8.57
N HIS A 458 23.94 -8.38 9.88
CA HIS A 458 24.69 -9.16 10.88
C HIS A 458 23.91 -9.22 12.20
N THR A 459 24.40 -9.99 13.17
CA THR A 459 23.82 -10.11 14.52
C THR A 459 24.87 -9.87 15.59
N GLU A 460 24.53 -9.16 16.67
CA GLU A 460 25.43 -8.92 17.80
C GLU A 460 24.78 -9.17 19.18
N PHE A 461 25.62 -9.38 20.21
CA PHE A 461 25.20 -9.48 21.60
C PHE A 461 24.89 -8.09 22.17
N ARG A 462 23.74 -7.96 22.83
CA ARG A 462 23.26 -6.69 23.37
C ARG A 462 24.14 -6.17 24.51
N SER A 463 24.58 -4.92 24.40
CA SER A 463 25.50 -4.28 25.36
C SER A 463 24.84 -3.13 26.14
N PRO A 464 25.08 -2.99 27.46
CA PRO A 464 25.90 -3.86 28.31
C PRO A 464 25.17 -5.17 28.66
N ALA A 465 25.91 -6.26 28.83
CA ALA A 465 25.35 -7.55 29.24
C ALA A 465 24.65 -7.49 30.62
N GLY A 466 23.50 -8.16 30.72
CA GLY A 466 22.69 -8.32 31.92
C GLY A 466 21.79 -9.56 31.80
N PRO A 467 20.97 -9.91 32.80
CA PRO A 467 20.07 -11.07 32.71
C PRO A 467 19.04 -10.88 31.60
N GLY A 468 18.84 -11.88 30.73
CA GLY A 468 18.03 -11.73 29.50
C GLY A 468 18.83 -11.14 28.32
N HIS A 469 20.12 -11.42 28.23
CA HIS A 469 21.00 -11.10 27.11
C HIS A 469 21.75 -12.38 26.69
N ALA A 470 21.57 -12.80 25.45
CA ALA A 470 22.22 -14.00 24.92
C ALA A 470 23.76 -13.88 24.92
N ASP A 471 24.46 -15.00 25.13
CA ASP A 471 25.91 -15.12 24.96
C ASP A 471 26.34 -16.27 24.01
N ALA A 472 27.61 -16.69 24.08
CA ALA A 472 28.20 -17.65 23.17
C ALA A 472 27.77 -19.10 23.43
N ASP A 473 27.28 -19.43 24.64
CA ASP A 473 26.77 -20.77 24.95
C ASP A 473 25.35 -21.00 24.39
N ASP A 474 24.59 -19.95 24.07
CA ASP A 474 23.21 -20.01 23.53
C ASP A 474 23.05 -19.63 22.04
N ILE A 475 23.88 -18.78 21.42
CA ILE A 475 23.77 -18.49 19.96
C ILE A 475 25.07 -18.29 19.17
N ASN A 476 25.11 -18.88 17.96
CA ASN A 476 26.17 -18.69 16.97
C ASN A 476 25.87 -17.46 16.09
N LEU A 477 26.34 -16.29 16.52
CA LEU A 477 26.15 -15.02 15.80
C LEU A 477 26.71 -15.04 14.36
N ILE A 478 25.95 -14.45 13.43
CA ILE A 478 26.34 -14.20 12.04
C ILE A 478 27.08 -12.86 11.94
N ALA A 479 28.39 -12.92 11.68
CA ALA A 479 29.24 -11.73 11.62
C ALA A 479 28.91 -10.78 10.44
N LYS A 480 28.54 -11.32 9.26
CA LYS A 480 27.87 -10.65 8.10
C LYS A 480 27.31 -11.72 7.15
N ASP A 481 26.11 -11.49 6.59
CA ASP A 481 25.55 -12.24 5.45
C ASP A 481 24.52 -11.38 4.67
N SER A 482 23.78 -11.98 3.73
CA SER A 482 22.76 -11.30 2.93
C SER A 482 21.62 -12.20 2.46
N VAL A 483 20.49 -11.56 2.11
CA VAL A 483 19.27 -12.17 1.55
C VAL A 483 18.83 -11.37 0.31
N MET A 484 18.29 -12.03 -0.71
CA MET A 484 17.86 -11.40 -1.96
C MET A 484 16.46 -11.88 -2.36
N PHE A 485 15.60 -10.93 -2.75
CA PHE A 485 14.32 -11.14 -3.41
C PHE A 485 14.52 -10.95 -4.92
N GLU A 486 13.90 -11.79 -5.74
CA GLU A 486 13.87 -11.59 -7.21
C GLU A 486 12.82 -10.51 -7.61
N PRO A 487 12.80 -10.00 -8.86
CA PRO A 487 11.80 -9.02 -9.30
C PRO A 487 10.36 -9.49 -9.04
N GLY A 488 9.55 -8.61 -8.44
CA GLY A 488 8.18 -8.93 -8.00
C GLY A 488 8.05 -9.86 -6.79
N GLU A 489 9.13 -10.48 -6.27
CA GLU A 489 9.04 -11.30 -5.06
C GLU A 489 8.98 -10.44 -3.80
N THR A 490 8.05 -10.74 -2.91
CA THR A 490 7.81 -9.93 -1.70
C THR A 490 8.11 -10.61 -0.37
N LYS A 491 8.65 -11.85 -0.34
CA LYS A 491 9.10 -12.56 0.88
C LYS A 491 10.24 -13.55 0.65
N VAL A 492 11.24 -13.58 1.54
CA VAL A 492 12.38 -14.52 1.51
C VAL A 492 12.78 -14.95 2.94
N VAL A 493 13.37 -16.13 3.10
CA VAL A 493 13.72 -16.72 4.41
C VAL A 493 15.19 -17.11 4.46
N TYR A 494 15.78 -16.99 5.65
CA TYR A 494 17.16 -17.30 5.95
C TYR A 494 17.25 -18.43 6.99
N ASP A 495 18.13 -19.40 6.73
CA ASP A 495 18.18 -20.71 7.41
C ASP A 495 19.53 -21.03 8.07
N LYS A 496 20.49 -20.08 8.06
CA LYS A 496 21.87 -20.31 8.53
C LYS A 496 22.16 -19.82 9.96
N LEU A 497 21.25 -19.06 10.57
CA LEU A 497 21.39 -18.59 11.95
C LEU A 497 21.11 -19.77 12.91
N LEU A 498 22.04 -20.05 13.82
CA LEU A 498 22.00 -21.25 14.65
C LEU A 498 22.03 -20.92 16.16
N ILE A 499 20.93 -21.19 16.84
CA ILE A 499 20.90 -21.27 18.31
C ILE A 499 21.45 -22.62 18.77
N ASN A 500 22.07 -22.63 19.94
CA ASN A 500 22.48 -23.82 20.66
C ASN A 500 21.27 -24.43 21.40
N LYS A 501 21.52 -25.40 22.29
CA LYS A 501 20.51 -26.26 22.91
C LYS A 501 21.09 -26.90 24.18
N ASP A 502 20.51 -26.73 25.36
CA ASP A 502 20.79 -27.60 26.53
C ASP A 502 19.54 -28.10 27.30
N ASP A 503 19.50 -28.07 28.62
CA ASP A 503 18.40 -28.59 29.47
C ASP A 503 18.27 -27.82 30.82
N ASP A 504 19.00 -26.71 31.03
CA ASP A 504 19.01 -25.88 32.27
C ASP A 504 17.97 -24.74 32.20
N PHE A 505 17.35 -24.37 33.33
CA PHE A 505 16.31 -23.33 33.33
C PHE A 505 16.83 -21.91 33.65
N GLU A 506 16.58 -20.97 32.73
CA GLU A 506 16.85 -19.54 32.88
C GLU A 506 15.75 -18.58 32.38
N LEU A 507 16.07 -17.49 31.67
CA LEU A 507 15.13 -16.45 31.24
C LEU A 507 15.09 -16.34 29.71
N ASP A 508 14.09 -15.66 29.16
CA ASP A 508 14.07 -15.35 27.72
C ASP A 508 15.24 -14.41 27.38
N ASP A 509 16.18 -14.89 26.57
CA ASP A 509 17.40 -14.16 26.21
C ASP A 509 17.29 -13.46 24.84
N TYR A 510 17.97 -12.32 24.70
CA TYR A 510 17.83 -11.44 23.54
C TYR A 510 19.16 -11.10 22.88
N PHE A 511 19.15 -11.03 21.55
CA PHE A 511 20.24 -10.57 20.70
C PHE A 511 19.70 -9.63 19.60
N ASP A 512 20.59 -8.83 19.00
CA ASP A 512 20.20 -7.77 18.08
C ASP A 512 20.57 -8.13 16.63
N LEU A 513 19.58 -8.10 15.73
CA LEU A 513 19.74 -8.24 14.28
C LEU A 513 19.83 -6.84 13.65
N ILE A 514 20.93 -6.54 12.97
CA ILE A 514 21.20 -5.22 12.39
C ILE A 514 21.18 -5.31 10.87
N LEU A 515 20.29 -4.56 10.23
CA LEU A 515 20.26 -4.45 8.76
C LEU A 515 21.28 -3.41 8.30
N ASP A 516 22.45 -3.87 7.83
CA ASP A 516 23.58 -3.04 7.37
C ASP A 516 23.19 -2.12 6.20
N SER A 517 22.46 -2.65 5.20
CA SER A 517 22.02 -1.89 4.01
C SER A 517 21.02 -2.68 3.16
N VAL A 518 20.33 -1.97 2.25
CA VAL A 518 19.42 -2.53 1.26
C VAL A 518 19.67 -1.96 -0.15
N VAL A 519 19.43 -2.77 -1.17
CA VAL A 519 19.51 -2.43 -2.60
C VAL A 519 18.13 -2.60 -3.22
N ASN A 520 17.70 -1.63 -4.04
CA ASN A 520 16.42 -1.55 -4.76
C ASN A 520 15.12 -1.53 -3.94
N ALA A 521 15.18 -1.67 -2.61
CA ALA A 521 14.10 -1.36 -1.68
C ALA A 521 14.54 -0.25 -0.69
N GLU A 522 13.62 0.18 0.17
CA GLU A 522 13.83 1.04 1.33
C GLU A 522 13.72 0.21 2.62
N LEU A 523 14.10 0.73 3.80
CA LEU A 523 13.89 0.03 5.09
C LEU A 523 12.63 0.56 5.77
N ASP A 524 11.83 -0.32 6.38
CA ASP A 524 10.61 0.09 7.10
C ASP A 524 10.92 0.72 8.46
N SER A 525 10.21 1.79 8.80
CA SER A 525 10.57 2.72 9.88
C SER A 525 10.00 2.32 11.24
N ILE A 526 9.96 1.01 11.54
CA ILE A 526 9.35 0.47 12.76
C ILE A 526 10.42 0.19 13.85
N ALA A 527 11.62 -0.22 13.43
CA ALA A 527 12.74 -0.55 14.33
C ALA A 527 13.64 0.66 14.62
N GLU A 528 14.12 0.82 15.87
CA GLU A 528 15.07 1.87 16.21
C GLU A 528 16.43 1.62 15.52
N ASN A 529 16.87 2.56 14.67
CA ASN A 529 18.16 2.52 13.95
C ASN A 529 18.41 1.27 13.07
N ASN A 530 17.36 0.63 12.53
CA ASN A 530 17.43 -0.64 11.78
C ASN A 530 17.85 -1.86 12.62
N ILE A 531 17.76 -1.77 13.95
CA ILE A 531 18.11 -2.85 14.88
C ILE A 531 16.83 -3.55 15.34
N TYR A 532 16.75 -4.86 15.10
CA TYR A 532 15.60 -5.69 15.45
C TYR A 532 15.95 -6.60 16.64
N SER A 533 15.23 -6.41 17.75
CA SER A 533 15.35 -7.26 18.94
C SER A 533 14.77 -8.65 18.69
N LEU A 534 15.63 -9.64 18.48
CA LEU A 534 15.25 -11.05 18.41
C LEU A 534 15.43 -11.70 19.79
N GLY A 535 14.56 -12.67 20.11
CA GLY A 535 14.60 -13.38 21.39
C GLY A 535 14.58 -14.90 21.22
N ILE A 536 15.20 -15.58 22.18
CA ILE A 536 15.16 -17.03 22.37
C ILE A 536 14.07 -17.29 23.43
N GLU A 537 13.15 -18.22 23.14
CA GLU A 537 12.17 -18.70 24.14
C GLU A 537 12.94 -19.77 24.90
N ASN A 538 13.15 -19.58 26.20
CA ASN A 538 13.50 -20.71 27.06
C ASN A 538 12.29 -21.65 27.05
N ASP A 539 12.37 -22.73 26.26
CA ASP A 539 11.32 -23.75 26.17
C ASP A 539 11.57 -24.96 27.08
N ASP A 540 12.64 -24.92 27.88
CA ASP A 540 12.82 -25.87 28.97
C ASP A 540 11.89 -25.55 30.15
N PRO A 541 11.22 -26.57 30.71
CA PRO A 541 10.16 -26.36 31.69
C PRO A 541 10.74 -25.79 32.99
N ALA A 542 10.22 -24.63 33.43
CA ALA A 542 10.58 -24.04 34.70
C ALA A 542 10.57 -25.09 35.82
N PRO A 543 11.63 -25.17 36.65
CA PRO A 543 12.01 -26.36 37.40
C PRO A 543 10.86 -26.86 38.25
N GLU A 544 10.63 -28.16 38.26
CA GLU A 544 9.43 -28.73 38.87
C GLU A 544 9.68 -29.06 40.34
N MET A 545 9.11 -28.28 41.26
CA MET A 545 9.18 -28.56 42.70
C MET A 545 8.13 -29.58 43.11
N ASN A 546 8.61 -30.71 43.62
CA ASN A 546 7.83 -31.82 44.15
C ASN A 546 8.14 -32.05 45.62
N PHE A 547 7.30 -32.79 46.33
CA PHE A 547 7.75 -33.44 47.56
C PHE A 547 8.77 -34.54 47.22
N ALA A 548 9.84 -34.65 48.02
CA ALA A 548 10.89 -35.66 47.82
C ALA A 548 10.44 -37.09 48.23
N ASP A 549 9.25 -37.22 48.79
CA ASP A 549 8.54 -38.44 49.14
C ASP A 549 7.06 -38.22 48.78
N PRO A 550 6.51 -38.87 47.73
CA PRO A 550 5.16 -38.57 47.23
C PRO A 550 4.05 -39.41 47.87
N ASP A 551 4.32 -40.66 48.28
CA ASP A 551 3.33 -41.68 48.63
C ASP A 551 2.19 -41.20 49.57
N ASP A 552 0.94 -41.51 49.22
CA ASP A 552 -0.25 -41.13 50.00
C ASP A 552 -0.12 -41.51 51.49
N LEU A 553 -0.18 -40.50 52.35
CA LEU A 553 -0.09 -40.70 53.79
C LEU A 553 -1.50 -40.94 54.36
N LEU A 554 -1.97 -42.19 54.31
CA LEU A 554 -3.21 -42.58 54.99
C LEU A 554 -3.05 -42.40 56.50
N VAL A 555 -3.90 -41.55 57.09
CA VAL A 555 -3.92 -41.27 58.53
C VAL A 555 -5.32 -41.43 59.10
N ASP A 556 -5.37 -41.79 60.37
CA ASP A 556 -6.55 -41.59 61.21
C ASP A 556 -6.65 -40.09 61.54
N GLU A 557 -7.85 -39.54 61.69
CA GLU A 557 -8.05 -38.10 61.98
C GLU A 557 -7.36 -37.64 63.29
N ALA A 558 -7.02 -38.57 64.19
CA ALA A 558 -6.31 -38.28 65.45
C ALA A 558 -4.75 -38.19 65.35
N VAL A 559 -4.15 -37.98 64.17
CA VAL A 559 -2.70 -38.23 63.93
C VAL A 559 -1.69 -37.24 64.54
N GLY A 560 -1.98 -35.94 64.62
CA GLY A 560 -1.02 -34.93 65.09
C GLY A 560 -0.12 -34.32 63.99
N SER A 561 1.20 -34.26 64.19
CA SER A 561 2.14 -33.43 63.39
C SER A 561 3.10 -34.21 62.47
N ILE A 562 3.44 -33.64 61.30
CA ILE A 562 4.13 -34.30 60.18
C ILE A 562 5.26 -33.41 59.62
N ASN A 563 6.42 -33.96 59.25
CA ASN A 563 7.51 -33.26 58.54
C ASN A 563 7.53 -33.62 57.04
N LEU A 564 7.90 -32.66 56.17
CA LEU A 564 7.90 -32.81 54.71
C LEU A 564 9.19 -32.23 54.08
N ALA A 565 9.54 -32.70 52.88
CA ALA A 565 10.77 -32.37 52.14
C ALA A 565 10.45 -32.09 50.66
N VAL A 566 11.15 -31.17 50.00
CA VAL A 566 10.91 -30.77 48.61
C VAL A 566 12.16 -30.79 47.73
N LYS A 567 11.98 -31.00 46.43
CA LYS A 567 13.05 -31.19 45.43
C LYS A 567 12.68 -30.59 44.07
N LEU A 568 13.66 -30.02 43.36
CA LEU A 568 13.56 -29.62 41.94
C LEU A 568 13.96 -30.77 41.00
N THR A 569 13.32 -30.87 39.83
CA THR A 569 13.68 -31.82 38.76
C THR A 569 14.98 -31.44 38.03
N ASN A 570 14.99 -30.25 37.42
CA ASN A 570 16.12 -29.68 36.70
C ASN A 570 16.82 -28.62 37.56
N LYS A 571 18.02 -28.20 37.13
CA LYS A 571 18.76 -27.11 37.76
C LYS A 571 18.23 -25.76 37.24
N SER A 572 18.29 -24.76 38.11
CA SER A 572 17.83 -23.39 37.86
C SER A 572 18.98 -22.41 38.07
N VAL A 573 19.10 -21.39 37.23
CA VAL A 573 20.01 -20.26 37.50
C VAL A 573 19.39 -19.22 38.46
N LEU A 574 18.11 -19.40 38.85
CA LEU A 574 17.34 -18.51 39.73
C LEU A 574 16.93 -19.19 41.05
N GLU A 575 16.66 -18.39 42.11
CA GLU A 575 16.04 -18.91 43.34
C GLU A 575 14.57 -19.28 43.09
N SER A 576 14.18 -20.48 43.54
CA SER A 576 12.84 -21.05 43.34
C SER A 576 12.06 -21.08 44.66
N VAL A 577 10.84 -20.51 44.69
CA VAL A 577 10.04 -20.33 45.92
C VAL A 577 8.60 -20.81 45.75
N ALA A 578 8.11 -21.64 46.69
CA ALA A 578 6.73 -22.11 46.74
C ALA A 578 6.00 -21.66 48.02
N GLU A 579 4.77 -21.20 47.88
CA GLU A 579 3.74 -21.15 48.92
C GLU A 579 3.26 -22.56 49.28
N ILE A 580 2.70 -22.75 50.47
CA ILE A 580 2.12 -24.02 50.94
C ILE A 580 0.65 -23.78 51.29
N VAL A 581 -0.27 -24.51 50.66
CA VAL A 581 -1.71 -24.44 50.95
C VAL A 581 -2.28 -25.83 51.17
N VAL A 582 -2.97 -26.01 52.30
CA VAL A 582 -3.73 -27.24 52.57
C VAL A 582 -5.20 -27.02 52.20
N GLN A 583 -5.83 -28.02 51.60
CA GLN A 583 -7.27 -28.04 51.30
C GLN A 583 -7.93 -29.31 51.83
N SER A 584 -9.07 -29.15 52.52
CA SER A 584 -10.07 -30.21 52.71
C SER A 584 -11.01 -30.26 51.48
N LYS A 585 -11.45 -31.46 51.13
CA LYS A 585 -12.23 -31.82 49.93
C LYS A 585 -13.72 -31.94 50.24
N VAL A 586 -14.08 -32.34 51.47
CA VAL A 586 -15.46 -32.35 51.98
C VAL A 586 -15.81 -31.03 52.68
N GLY A 587 -14.81 -30.33 53.23
CA GLY A 587 -14.92 -28.99 53.81
C GLY A 587 -15.30 -28.95 55.30
N ILE A 588 -15.10 -30.05 56.05
CA ILE A 588 -15.56 -30.21 57.44
C ILE A 588 -14.44 -30.38 58.49
N LEU A 589 -13.20 -30.67 58.09
CA LEU A 589 -12.03 -30.91 58.99
C LEU A 589 -11.09 -29.69 59.16
N THR A 590 -10.23 -29.67 60.18
CA THR A 590 -9.31 -28.52 60.50
C THR A 590 -7.82 -28.91 60.70
N TYR A 591 -6.89 -27.94 60.60
CA TYR A 591 -5.43 -28.16 60.51
C TYR A 591 -4.55 -26.88 60.68
N GLN A 592 -3.21 -27.01 60.72
CA GLN A 592 -2.20 -25.92 60.83
C GLN A 592 -0.88 -26.18 60.04
N VAL A 593 -0.33 -25.18 59.33
CA VAL A 593 0.87 -25.27 58.44
C VAL A 593 1.60 -23.90 58.30
N PRO A 594 2.90 -23.80 57.95
CA PRO A 594 3.57 -22.54 57.59
C PRO A 594 3.39 -22.17 56.10
N ASP A 595 3.63 -20.90 55.75
CA ASP A 595 3.18 -20.32 54.47
C ASP A 595 4.05 -20.61 53.23
N SER A 596 5.36 -20.86 53.34
CA SER A 596 6.25 -21.04 52.17
C SER A 596 7.61 -21.73 52.42
N VAL A 597 8.29 -22.12 51.33
CA VAL A 597 9.61 -22.79 51.26
C VAL A 597 10.41 -22.34 50.01
N SER A 598 11.75 -22.33 50.05
CA SER A 598 12.61 -22.02 48.87
C SER A 598 13.82 -22.94 48.68
N VAL A 599 14.36 -22.94 47.45
CA VAL A 599 15.59 -23.59 46.97
C VAL A 599 16.42 -22.56 46.21
N LEU A 600 17.72 -22.45 46.51
CA LEU A 600 18.62 -21.43 45.95
C LEU A 600 19.06 -21.73 44.51
N ALA A 601 19.47 -20.68 43.77
CA ALA A 601 20.05 -20.79 42.44
C ALA A 601 21.23 -21.78 42.40
N GLY A 602 21.21 -22.70 41.44
CA GLY A 602 22.18 -23.79 41.28
C GLY A 602 22.00 -25.01 42.20
N GLU A 603 21.08 -24.96 43.17
CA GLU A 603 20.79 -26.05 44.13
C GLU A 603 19.45 -26.75 43.81
N THR A 604 19.10 -27.84 44.52
CA THR A 604 17.92 -28.67 44.17
C THR A 604 17.00 -29.20 45.29
N GLU A 605 17.22 -28.97 46.61
CA GLU A 605 16.39 -29.58 47.71
C GLU A 605 16.16 -28.69 48.96
N SER A 606 15.02 -28.83 49.69
CA SER A 606 14.60 -28.05 50.89
C SER A 606 13.50 -28.73 51.78
N TYR A 607 13.00 -28.15 52.91
CA TYR A 607 12.21 -28.87 53.97
C TYR A 607 11.19 -28.04 54.85
N PHE A 608 10.04 -28.59 55.33
CA PHE A 608 9.04 -27.96 56.27
C PHE A 608 8.10 -28.94 57.11
N VAL A 609 6.96 -28.48 57.72
CA VAL A 609 6.12 -29.18 58.78
C VAL A 609 4.57 -28.87 58.76
N LEU A 610 3.66 -29.75 59.26
CA LEU A 610 2.14 -29.69 59.26
C LEU A 610 1.44 -30.30 60.54
N THR A 611 0.12 -30.07 60.83
CA THR A 611 -0.74 -30.69 61.92
C THR A 611 -2.28 -30.70 61.65
N ILE A 612 -3.11 -31.61 62.24
CA ILE A 612 -4.56 -31.95 61.89
C ILE A 612 -5.54 -32.12 63.12
N ASP A 613 -6.87 -31.87 62.95
CA ASP A 613 -8.03 -32.11 63.88
C ASP A 613 -9.34 -32.72 63.20
N ASP A 614 -10.44 -33.02 63.95
CA ASP A 614 -11.58 -33.98 63.67
C ASP A 614 -13.06 -33.45 63.44
N ASP A 615 -13.94 -34.15 62.65
CA ASP A 615 -15.44 -33.94 62.46
C ASP A 615 -16.19 -35.17 61.79
N LEU A 616 -17.49 -35.12 61.34
CA LEU A 616 -18.30 -36.32 60.90
C LEU A 616 -19.64 -36.05 60.11
N ILE A 617 -19.80 -36.42 58.81
CA ILE A 617 -21.07 -36.38 57.99
C ILE A 617 -21.09 -37.43 56.83
N ASP A 618 -22.24 -38.07 56.44
CA ASP A 618 -22.36 -38.94 55.22
C ASP A 618 -21.97 -38.23 53.93
N ALA A 619 -20.75 -38.54 53.50
CA ALA A 619 -19.98 -37.88 52.46
C ALA A 619 -19.02 -38.89 51.81
N PRO A 620 -18.30 -38.52 50.73
CA PRO A 620 -17.06 -39.22 50.39
C PRO A 620 -16.00 -39.02 51.48
N ASP A 621 -15.03 -39.94 51.56
CA ASP A 621 -13.77 -39.77 52.30
C ASP A 621 -13.19 -38.36 52.09
N ASP A 622 -12.83 -37.67 53.19
CA ASP A 622 -12.10 -36.42 53.07
C ASP A 622 -10.62 -36.70 52.73
N THR A 623 -10.00 -35.71 52.13
CA THR A 623 -8.66 -35.81 51.57
C THR A 623 -8.00 -34.47 51.80
N LEU A 624 -7.17 -34.39 52.84
CA LEU A 624 -6.35 -33.21 53.10
C LEU A 624 -5.21 -33.20 52.08
N LEU A 625 -5.36 -32.35 51.07
CA LEU A 625 -4.37 -32.14 50.04
C LEU A 625 -3.39 -31.07 50.51
N VAL A 626 -2.17 -31.45 50.84
CA VAL A 626 -1.07 -30.51 51.15
C VAL A 626 -0.43 -30.12 49.82
N ILE A 627 -0.80 -28.97 49.30
CA ILE A 627 -0.47 -28.54 47.93
C ILE A 627 0.64 -27.48 48.02
N LEU A 628 1.80 -27.80 47.47
CA LEU A 628 2.77 -26.75 47.11
C LEU A 628 2.14 -25.86 46.05
N ARG A 629 2.39 -24.55 46.09
CA ARG A 629 1.92 -23.60 45.09
C ARG A 629 3.04 -22.65 44.71
N THR A 630 3.26 -22.48 43.42
CA THR A 630 4.18 -21.46 42.94
C THR A 630 3.46 -20.12 42.96
N THR A 631 4.09 -19.11 43.55
CA THR A 631 3.58 -17.72 43.49
C THR A 631 3.89 -17.07 42.13
N ASN A 632 4.78 -17.68 41.34
CA ASN A 632 5.08 -17.31 39.96
C ASN A 632 5.42 -18.56 39.13
N ALA A 633 4.43 -19.11 38.43
CA ALA A 633 4.59 -20.32 37.60
C ALA A 633 5.60 -20.19 36.45
N LEU A 634 6.05 -18.97 36.15
CA LEU A 634 7.07 -18.70 35.13
C LEU A 634 8.49 -19.02 35.59
N THR A 635 8.77 -19.09 36.91
CA THR A 635 10.13 -19.31 37.46
C THR A 635 10.26 -20.58 38.30
N LEU A 636 9.16 -21.30 38.49
CA LEU A 636 9.08 -22.56 39.22
C LEU A 636 7.76 -23.23 38.86
N THR A 637 7.79 -24.44 38.26
CA THR A 637 6.58 -25.28 38.18
C THR A 637 6.46 -26.15 39.43
N ILE A 638 5.29 -26.78 39.57
CA ILE A 638 4.86 -27.51 40.76
C ILE A 638 4.30 -28.84 40.24
N GLY A 639 4.94 -29.94 40.60
CA GLY A 639 4.85 -31.17 39.83
C GLY A 639 3.72 -32.13 40.16
N ALA A 640 3.81 -33.33 39.58
CA ALA A 640 2.85 -34.41 39.86
C ALA A 640 2.83 -34.79 41.35
N ASP A 641 4.00 -34.77 41.98
CA ASP A 641 4.26 -35.13 43.38
C ASP A 641 4.24 -33.89 44.30
N SER A 642 3.61 -32.79 43.87
CA SER A 642 3.46 -31.54 44.65
C SER A 642 2.29 -31.52 45.63
N VAL A 643 1.44 -32.54 45.56
CA VAL A 643 0.27 -32.70 46.42
C VAL A 643 0.50 -33.91 47.30
N LYS A 644 0.93 -33.69 48.55
CA LYS A 644 0.98 -34.79 49.51
C LYS A 644 -0.45 -35.08 49.95
N THR A 645 -1.03 -36.14 49.40
CA THR A 645 -2.35 -36.64 49.81
C THR A 645 -2.27 -37.14 51.25
N ILE A 646 -3.16 -36.64 52.10
CA ILE A 646 -3.40 -37.16 53.44
C ILE A 646 -4.87 -37.56 53.51
N ILE A 647 -5.15 -38.87 53.37
CA ILE A 647 -6.51 -39.40 53.31
C ILE A 647 -7.07 -39.57 54.73
N VAL A 648 -8.34 -39.15 54.92
CA VAL A 648 -9.08 -39.15 56.20
C VAL A 648 -10.53 -39.63 55.93
N THR A 649 -10.90 -40.85 56.35
CA THR A 649 -11.95 -41.69 55.70
C THR A 649 -13.42 -41.62 56.23
N ASP A 650 -14.46 -41.78 55.35
CA ASP A 650 -15.94 -41.66 55.56
C ASP A 650 -16.88 -42.72 54.79
N ASN A 651 -17.96 -42.38 53.99
CA ASN A 651 -18.99 -43.34 53.38
C ASN A 651 -19.76 -43.15 51.96
N ASP A 652 -21.12 -42.94 51.81
CA ASP A 652 -22.03 -43.72 50.85
C ASP A 652 -22.75 -43.14 49.53
N PRO A 653 -24.04 -42.63 49.46
CA PRO A 653 -25.10 -43.12 48.50
C PRO A 653 -25.65 -42.24 47.30
N SER A 654 -26.82 -42.59 46.64
CA SER A 654 -27.32 -42.04 45.31
C SER A 654 -28.87 -42.16 44.93
N VAL A 655 -29.34 -41.73 43.72
CA VAL A 655 -30.79 -41.39 43.35
C VAL A 655 -31.36 -41.88 41.95
N LYS A 656 -32.62 -41.53 41.50
CA LYS A 656 -33.38 -42.03 40.28
C LYS A 656 -34.42 -41.05 39.56
N LEU A 657 -35.24 -41.55 38.57
CA LEU A 657 -35.94 -40.84 37.43
C LEU A 657 -37.53 -40.91 37.37
N SER A 658 -38.19 -40.47 36.27
CA SER A 658 -39.66 -40.19 36.08
C SER A 658 -40.33 -40.69 34.74
N GLU A 659 -41.68 -40.74 34.66
CA GLU A 659 -42.45 -41.58 33.67
C GLU A 659 -43.31 -40.88 32.57
N THR A 660 -43.59 -39.56 32.59
CA THR A 660 -44.80 -38.97 31.92
C THR A 660 -44.58 -38.08 30.66
N MET A 661 -43.93 -38.56 29.59
CA MET A 661 -43.48 -37.73 28.41
C MET A 661 -44.23 -37.99 27.06
N LEU A 662 -44.15 -37.06 26.07
CA LEU A 662 -44.86 -37.01 24.74
C LEU A 662 -43.92 -36.97 23.50
N THR A 663 -44.47 -37.02 22.25
CA THR A 663 -43.70 -37.49 21.06
C THR A 663 -44.02 -36.96 19.62
N ASP A 664 -45.04 -36.11 19.35
CA ASP A 664 -45.81 -36.23 18.07
C ASP A 664 -46.17 -34.90 17.30
N PHE A 665 -45.66 -34.60 16.07
CA PHE A 665 -45.78 -33.25 15.41
C PHE A 665 -45.80 -33.18 13.84
N VAL A 666 -46.29 -32.06 13.24
CA VAL A 666 -46.34 -31.67 11.78
C VAL A 666 -46.39 -30.13 11.62
N VAL A 667 -45.86 -29.53 10.53
CA VAL A 667 -45.80 -28.05 10.27
C VAL A 667 -45.97 -27.72 8.75
N GLU A 668 -46.37 -26.49 8.39
CA GLU A 668 -46.52 -25.99 7.00
C GLU A 668 -45.48 -24.86 6.73
N GLU A 669 -45.11 -24.60 5.47
CA GLU A 669 -44.29 -23.43 5.09
C GLU A 669 -45.03 -22.09 5.29
N PRO A 670 -44.35 -21.02 5.75
CA PRO A 670 -44.87 -19.66 5.69
C PRO A 670 -44.55 -19.00 4.34
N PHE A 671 -45.35 -18.01 3.94
CA PHE A 671 -45.08 -17.18 2.75
C PHE A 671 -43.80 -16.32 2.89
N GLU A 672 -43.35 -16.07 4.12
CA GLU A 672 -42.12 -15.37 4.45
C GLU A 672 -41.71 -15.74 5.90
N GLY A 673 -40.44 -16.10 6.13
CA GLY A 673 -39.87 -16.21 7.46
C GLY A 673 -39.84 -17.64 8.04
N ALA A 674 -40.26 -17.82 9.30
CA ALA A 674 -40.09 -19.09 10.00
C ALA A 674 -41.13 -19.39 11.12
N THR A 675 -41.32 -20.68 11.47
CA THR A 675 -42.30 -21.18 12.46
C THR A 675 -41.69 -22.13 13.51
N THR A 676 -41.90 -21.90 14.83
CA THR A 676 -41.21 -22.58 15.96
C THR A 676 -42.04 -23.62 16.78
N LEU A 677 -41.37 -24.67 17.31
CA LEU A 677 -41.91 -25.84 18.05
C LEU A 677 -41.11 -26.19 19.34
N LYS A 678 -41.69 -26.82 20.40
CA LYS A 678 -41.05 -27.04 21.75
C LYS A 678 -41.48 -28.34 22.52
N ILE A 679 -40.60 -29.00 23.32
CA ILE A 679 -40.83 -30.35 23.96
C ILE A 679 -40.09 -30.56 25.34
N PRO A 680 -40.63 -31.18 26.45
CA PRO A 680 -40.05 -31.16 27.84
C PRO A 680 -39.58 -32.49 28.55
N LEU A 681 -38.84 -32.43 29.70
CA LEU A 681 -38.20 -33.58 30.46
C LEU A 681 -38.05 -33.40 32.03
N VAL A 682 -38.02 -34.47 32.88
CA VAL A 682 -38.11 -34.42 34.41
C VAL A 682 -37.44 -35.60 35.23
N LEU A 683 -37.00 -35.40 36.51
CA LEU A 683 -36.43 -36.40 37.49
C LEU A 683 -37.28 -36.70 38.78
N ALA A 684 -36.72 -37.36 39.82
CA ALA A 684 -37.43 -37.81 41.04
C ALA A 684 -36.81 -37.57 42.46
N GLY A 685 -35.59 -37.05 42.67
CA GLY A 685 -35.07 -36.81 44.03
C GLY A 685 -33.73 -36.06 44.14
N VAL A 686 -33.43 -35.50 45.32
CA VAL A 686 -32.16 -34.76 45.58
C VAL A 686 -31.01 -35.68 45.95
N SER A 687 -29.79 -35.22 45.70
CA SER A 687 -28.54 -35.98 45.81
C SER A 687 -27.37 -35.00 45.96
N GLY A 688 -26.20 -35.49 46.41
CA GLY A 688 -24.93 -34.77 46.27
C GLY A 688 -24.36 -34.76 44.83
N TRP A 689 -25.08 -35.36 43.87
CA TRP A 689 -24.60 -35.67 42.52
C TRP A 689 -25.53 -35.12 41.40
N ASP A 690 -24.95 -34.86 40.21
CA ASP A 690 -25.53 -34.20 39.02
C ASP A 690 -26.00 -35.16 37.90
N ILE A 691 -26.94 -34.75 37.02
CA ILE A 691 -27.68 -35.64 36.09
C ILE A 691 -27.88 -35.08 34.62
N PRO A 692 -27.47 -35.77 33.53
CA PRO A 692 -27.51 -35.25 32.12
C PRO A 692 -28.50 -35.92 31.11
N TRP A 693 -28.75 -35.30 29.93
CA TRP A 693 -29.60 -35.83 28.81
C TRP A 693 -29.35 -35.22 27.39
N ALA A 694 -29.65 -35.93 26.29
CA ALA A 694 -29.60 -35.42 24.89
C ALA A 694 -30.45 -36.18 23.83
N LEU A 695 -30.71 -35.55 22.69
CA LEU A 695 -31.30 -36.10 21.45
C LEU A 695 -30.41 -35.87 20.20
N LYS A 696 -30.64 -36.63 19.12
CA LYS A 696 -30.03 -36.50 17.77
C LYS A 696 -31.08 -36.41 16.65
N VAL A 697 -30.71 -35.91 15.46
CA VAL A 697 -31.56 -35.87 14.23
C VAL A 697 -31.23 -37.05 13.31
N LEU A 698 -32.20 -37.48 12.49
CA LEU A 698 -32.01 -38.45 11.40
C LEU A 698 -32.50 -37.87 10.05
N PRO A 699 -31.61 -37.53 9.10
CA PRO A 699 -31.99 -37.04 7.77
C PRO A 699 -32.34 -38.19 6.79
N GLY A 700 -33.15 -37.88 5.78
CA GLY A 700 -33.49 -38.78 4.67
C GLY A 700 -32.71 -38.49 3.37
N SER A 701 -33.21 -38.95 2.21
CA SER A 701 -32.51 -38.78 0.92
C SER A 701 -33.41 -38.96 -0.32
N GLY A 702 -33.32 -38.01 -1.26
CA GLY A 702 -34.16 -37.91 -2.46
C GLY A 702 -35.10 -36.70 -2.38
N ALA A 703 -35.63 -36.24 -3.51
CA ALA A 703 -36.44 -35.01 -3.66
C ALA A 703 -37.86 -35.11 -3.06
N THR A 704 -37.91 -35.49 -1.77
CA THR A 704 -39.07 -35.55 -0.87
C THR A 704 -38.59 -35.49 0.61
N HIS A 705 -37.53 -34.75 0.93
CA HIS A 705 -36.81 -34.82 2.22
C HIS A 705 -36.20 -33.49 2.67
N ALA A 706 -36.89 -32.85 3.62
CA ALA A 706 -36.54 -31.55 4.17
C ALA A 706 -35.05 -31.46 4.50
N THR A 707 -34.40 -30.47 3.91
CA THR A 707 -32.98 -30.16 4.05
C THR A 707 -32.79 -29.16 5.18
N LEU A 708 -31.72 -29.37 5.94
CA LEU A 708 -31.41 -28.55 7.12
C LEU A 708 -30.90 -27.18 6.66
N ASP A 709 -31.39 -26.12 7.30
CA ASP A 709 -31.14 -24.70 7.01
C ASP A 709 -31.69 -24.17 5.67
N GLU A 710 -32.26 -25.04 4.82
CA GLU A 710 -33.08 -24.69 3.66
C GLU A 710 -34.57 -24.74 4.04
N ASP A 711 -35.09 -25.87 4.54
CA ASP A 711 -36.50 -26.04 4.94
C ASP A 711 -36.75 -25.94 6.46
N TYR A 712 -35.75 -26.29 7.30
CA TYR A 712 -35.94 -26.36 8.75
C TYR A 712 -34.65 -26.21 9.57
N ARG A 713 -34.75 -25.88 10.86
CA ARG A 713 -33.62 -25.64 11.78
C ARG A 713 -33.86 -26.20 13.18
N ILE A 714 -32.83 -26.80 13.80
CA ILE A 714 -32.89 -27.25 15.20
C ILE A 714 -32.36 -26.16 16.13
N VAL A 715 -33.09 -25.85 17.21
CA VAL A 715 -32.75 -24.73 18.13
C VAL A 715 -32.26 -25.22 19.50
N LYS A 716 -32.75 -26.34 20.04
CA LYS A 716 -32.19 -27.00 21.24
C LYS A 716 -32.56 -28.48 21.30
N ALA A 717 -31.60 -29.36 21.59
CA ALA A 717 -31.79 -30.81 21.65
C ALA A 717 -31.14 -31.54 22.85
N ASN A 718 -30.51 -30.85 23.81
CA ASN A 718 -29.79 -31.47 24.95
C ASN A 718 -29.73 -30.58 26.21
N GLY A 719 -29.29 -31.13 27.35
CA GLY A 719 -29.20 -30.40 28.61
C GLY A 719 -28.79 -31.21 29.86
N LYS A 720 -29.01 -30.61 31.06
CA LYS A 720 -28.54 -31.14 32.36
C LYS A 720 -29.39 -30.62 33.52
N ILE A 721 -29.46 -31.42 34.60
CA ILE A 721 -30.18 -31.15 35.84
C ILE A 721 -29.19 -31.34 37.01
N LEU A 722 -29.07 -30.34 37.89
CA LEU A 722 -27.99 -30.28 38.90
C LEU A 722 -28.35 -30.96 40.23
N ALA A 723 -27.36 -31.16 41.09
CA ALA A 723 -27.50 -31.63 42.46
C ALA A 723 -28.52 -30.74 43.21
N GLY A 724 -29.63 -31.37 43.64
CA GLY A 724 -30.77 -30.68 44.24
C GLY A 724 -31.86 -30.17 43.28
N GLN A 725 -31.83 -30.49 41.97
CA GLN A 725 -32.77 -29.97 40.95
C GLN A 725 -33.54 -31.06 40.14
N LEU A 726 -34.42 -30.69 39.18
CA LEU A 726 -35.45 -31.62 38.62
C LEU A 726 -35.87 -31.62 37.10
N SER A 727 -35.65 -30.62 36.22
CA SER A 727 -36.34 -30.60 34.87
C SER A 727 -35.75 -29.72 33.75
N ASP A 728 -36.02 -30.02 32.45
CA ASP A 728 -35.48 -29.32 31.25
C ASP A 728 -36.37 -29.42 29.95
N THR A 729 -35.96 -28.88 28.77
CA THR A 729 -36.77 -28.69 27.50
C THR A 729 -35.97 -28.54 26.16
N ILE A 730 -36.59 -28.78 24.99
CA ILE A 730 -36.13 -28.92 23.56
C ILE A 730 -36.88 -27.91 22.61
N ILE A 731 -36.31 -27.49 21.46
CA ILE A 731 -36.87 -26.48 20.49
C ILE A 731 -36.45 -26.72 19.00
N VAL A 732 -37.33 -26.45 17.99
CA VAL A 732 -37.13 -26.63 16.51
C VAL A 732 -37.89 -25.54 15.68
N GLU A 733 -37.50 -25.25 14.42
CA GLU A 733 -38.10 -24.27 13.48
C GLU A 733 -38.20 -24.75 12.00
N VAL A 734 -39.05 -24.12 11.16
CA VAL A 734 -39.32 -24.39 9.71
C VAL A 734 -39.30 -23.07 8.89
N LEU A 735 -38.90 -23.09 7.60
CA LEU A 735 -38.48 -21.95 6.74
C LEU A 735 -39.33 -21.75 5.45
N SER A 736 -38.90 -20.89 4.49
CA SER A 736 -39.64 -20.48 3.27
C SER A 736 -38.74 -20.14 2.05
N ASP A 737 -39.23 -20.40 0.83
CA ASP A 737 -38.46 -20.48 -0.44
C ASP A 737 -39.08 -19.70 -1.66
N ILE A 738 -38.39 -19.66 -2.83
CA ILE A 738 -38.88 -19.14 -4.13
C ILE A 738 -38.69 -20.08 -5.36
N TRP A 739 -38.16 -21.30 -5.20
CA TRP A 739 -37.89 -22.25 -6.29
C TRP A 739 -39.04 -23.27 -6.47
N ASP A 740 -39.11 -23.98 -7.60
CA ASP A 740 -40.28 -24.82 -7.96
C ASP A 740 -40.12 -26.32 -7.57
N GLU A 741 -40.11 -26.61 -6.25
CA GLU A 741 -39.48 -27.81 -5.66
C GLU A 741 -40.41 -28.99 -5.23
N GLY A 742 -40.47 -29.44 -3.95
CA GLY A 742 -40.99 -30.77 -3.52
C GLY A 742 -41.86 -30.84 -2.25
N ASP A 743 -42.18 -32.06 -1.77
CA ASP A 743 -42.96 -32.35 -0.54
C ASP A 743 -42.12 -33.25 0.44
N GLU A 744 -41.94 -32.86 1.73
CA GLU A 744 -40.68 -33.04 2.48
C GLU A 744 -40.83 -33.49 4.00
N SER A 745 -39.84 -34.16 4.68
CA SER A 745 -39.96 -34.57 6.13
C SER A 745 -38.66 -34.96 6.94
N PHE A 746 -38.70 -35.02 8.31
CA PHE A 746 -37.55 -35.40 9.22
C PHE A 746 -37.90 -35.99 10.64
N VAL A 747 -36.89 -36.48 11.42
CA VAL A 747 -37.02 -37.30 12.69
C VAL A 747 -35.96 -36.99 13.78
N LEU A 748 -36.26 -37.22 15.08
CA LEU A 748 -35.33 -37.14 16.25
C LEU A 748 -35.36 -38.40 17.17
N GLU A 749 -34.25 -38.75 17.87
CA GLU A 749 -34.13 -39.88 18.83
C GLU A 749 -33.27 -39.52 20.08
N PHE A 750 -33.58 -40.09 21.26
CA PHE A 750 -32.75 -40.00 22.48
C PHE A 750 -31.40 -40.71 22.33
N ASP A 751 -30.31 -39.98 22.59
CA ASP A 751 -28.96 -40.51 22.44
C ASP A 751 -28.61 -41.50 23.59
N PRO A 752 -28.31 -42.78 23.29
CA PRO A 752 -27.98 -43.79 24.31
C PRO A 752 -26.55 -43.65 24.87
N VAL A 753 -25.76 -42.71 24.37
CA VAL A 753 -24.40 -42.36 24.81
C VAL A 753 -24.41 -41.01 25.52
N ALA A 754 -25.02 -39.98 24.91
CA ALA A 754 -25.05 -38.61 25.44
C ALA A 754 -26.15 -38.40 26.49
N GLY A 755 -25.98 -38.99 27.67
CA GLY A 755 -26.86 -38.75 28.82
C GLY A 755 -27.01 -39.96 29.73
N LYS A 756 -25.94 -40.34 30.43
CA LYS A 756 -25.90 -41.52 31.30
C LYS A 756 -25.09 -41.25 32.57
N THR A 757 -25.50 -41.84 33.68
CA THR A 757 -24.81 -41.82 34.99
C THR A 757 -25.21 -43.08 35.78
N GLU A 758 -24.46 -43.45 36.82
CA GLU A 758 -24.84 -44.53 37.77
C GLU A 758 -25.63 -44.01 38.97
N HIS A 759 -25.61 -42.69 39.20
CA HIS A 759 -26.46 -42.00 40.17
C HIS A 759 -27.90 -41.75 39.65
N LEU A 760 -28.31 -42.43 38.56
CA LEU A 760 -29.65 -42.40 37.95
C LEU A 760 -29.92 -43.71 37.16
N ASP A 761 -31.19 -43.94 36.78
CA ASP A 761 -31.66 -45.18 36.14
C ASP A 761 -32.63 -44.83 34.97
N TYR A 762 -32.36 -45.35 33.76
CA TYR A 762 -32.81 -44.77 32.48
C TYR A 762 -33.78 -45.63 31.63
N SER A 763 -34.47 -46.63 32.19
CA SER A 763 -35.33 -47.54 31.40
C SER A 763 -36.66 -46.91 30.92
N GLY A 764 -36.69 -46.21 29.77
CA GLY A 764 -37.86 -45.48 29.24
C GLY A 764 -37.97 -45.25 27.71
N LYS A 765 -38.89 -44.36 27.28
CA LYS A 765 -39.26 -43.98 25.88
C LYS A 765 -38.14 -43.22 25.12
N LYS A 766 -38.16 -43.18 23.76
CA LYS A 766 -37.00 -42.69 22.96
C LYS A 766 -37.17 -41.78 21.70
N ASP A 767 -38.24 -41.81 20.87
CA ASP A 767 -38.20 -41.22 19.48
C ASP A 767 -39.33 -40.18 19.15
N ILE A 768 -39.14 -39.27 18.15
CA ILE A 768 -39.99 -38.07 17.80
C ILE A 768 -39.95 -37.73 16.26
N VAL A 769 -40.99 -37.13 15.61
CA VAL A 769 -41.14 -36.95 14.10
C VAL A 769 -41.79 -35.61 13.61
N VAL A 770 -41.52 -35.11 12.36
CA VAL A 770 -42.01 -33.84 11.69
C VAL A 770 -42.14 -33.91 10.11
N THR A 771 -42.87 -33.01 9.38
CA THR A 771 -43.20 -33.03 7.90
C THR A 771 -43.61 -31.63 7.29
N ILE A 772 -43.46 -31.33 5.95
CA ILE A 772 -43.60 -30.02 5.20
C ILE A 772 -44.02 -30.16 3.65
N PRO A 773 -44.59 -29.15 2.89
CA PRO A 773 -44.98 -29.24 1.42
C PRO A 773 -44.68 -28.03 0.41
N ARG A 774 -44.87 -28.19 -0.93
CA ARG A 774 -44.48 -27.33 -2.14
C ARG A 774 -45.26 -26.00 -2.49
N ASN A 775 -44.63 -25.05 -3.26
CA ASN A 775 -45.19 -23.72 -3.66
C ASN A 775 -45.34 -23.19 -5.17
N GLY A 776 -44.58 -23.61 -6.21
CA GLY A 776 -44.27 -22.78 -7.42
C GLY A 776 -45.23 -22.66 -8.67
N GLY A 777 -44.78 -22.05 -9.81
CA GLY A 777 -45.40 -22.08 -11.19
C GLY A 777 -45.80 -20.76 -11.98
N PRO A 778 -45.33 -20.49 -13.25
CA PRO A 778 -45.61 -19.30 -14.13
C PRO A 778 -46.55 -19.50 -15.38
N ASN A 779 -46.97 -18.45 -16.16
CA ASN A 779 -48.20 -18.50 -17.01
C ASN A 779 -48.58 -17.35 -18.04
N LEU A 780 -49.23 -17.63 -19.18
CA LEU A 780 -50.12 -16.70 -19.96
C LEU A 780 -51.61 -16.81 -19.53
N THR A 781 -52.36 -15.71 -19.57
CA THR A 781 -53.83 -15.72 -19.29
C THR A 781 -54.70 -15.42 -20.52
N ASP A 782 -55.77 -16.19 -20.69
CA ASP A 782 -56.89 -15.85 -21.60
C ASP A 782 -57.48 -14.48 -21.21
N ILE A 783 -57.68 -13.59 -22.20
CA ILE A 783 -58.33 -12.29 -21.97
C ILE A 783 -59.52 -12.08 -22.90
N THR A 784 -60.57 -11.49 -22.36
CA THR A 784 -61.66 -10.91 -23.16
C THR A 784 -61.58 -9.40 -23.05
N ILE A 785 -61.50 -8.70 -24.18
CA ILE A 785 -61.35 -7.26 -24.26
C ILE A 785 -62.39 -6.64 -25.19
N GLU A 786 -62.98 -5.52 -24.77
CA GLU A 786 -63.93 -4.78 -25.60
C GLU A 786 -63.20 -3.79 -26.52
N LEU A 787 -63.43 -3.91 -27.82
CA LEU A 787 -63.03 -2.91 -28.82
C LEU A 787 -64.28 -2.20 -29.35
N ASN A 788 -64.38 -0.90 -29.15
CA ASN A 788 -65.50 -0.14 -29.69
C ASN A 788 -65.33 0.03 -31.22
N ALA A 789 -66.36 -0.30 -31.99
CA ALA A 789 -66.35 -0.29 -33.46
C ALA A 789 -66.06 1.08 -34.10
N GLN A 790 -66.05 2.18 -33.33
CA GLN A 790 -65.65 3.50 -33.81
C GLN A 790 -64.11 3.68 -33.84
N ALA A 791 -63.34 2.77 -33.22
CA ALA A 791 -61.87 2.81 -33.20
C ALA A 791 -61.26 2.94 -34.61
N PRO A 792 -60.35 3.90 -34.87
CA PRO A 792 -59.69 4.05 -36.16
C PRO A 792 -58.62 2.97 -36.41
N GLU A 793 -58.11 2.90 -37.65
CA GLU A 793 -56.87 2.16 -37.95
C GLU A 793 -55.71 2.75 -37.14
N GLY A 794 -54.82 1.89 -36.62
CA GLY A 794 -53.74 2.26 -35.70
C GLY A 794 -54.16 2.43 -34.23
N ALA A 795 -55.44 2.25 -33.89
CA ALA A 795 -55.89 2.27 -32.49
C ALA A 795 -55.31 1.11 -31.68
N ASP A 796 -54.91 1.40 -30.45
CA ASP A 796 -54.40 0.42 -29.48
C ASP A 796 -55.56 -0.46 -28.98
N VAL A 797 -55.38 -1.78 -29.03
CA VAL A 797 -56.38 -2.76 -28.58
C VAL A 797 -55.95 -3.42 -27.27
N LEU A 798 -54.75 -4.03 -27.22
CA LEU A 798 -54.23 -4.73 -26.04
C LEU A 798 -52.72 -4.50 -25.87
N PHE A 799 -52.29 -4.05 -24.68
CA PHE A 799 -50.89 -4.08 -24.25
C PHE A 799 -50.52 -5.51 -23.83
N LEU A 800 -49.58 -6.15 -24.52
CA LEU A 800 -49.32 -7.60 -24.33
C LEU A 800 -48.80 -7.98 -22.94
N ARG A 801 -48.30 -7.01 -22.16
CA ARG A 801 -47.95 -7.18 -20.74
C ARG A 801 -49.15 -7.57 -19.85
N GLU A 802 -50.39 -7.23 -20.22
CA GLU A 802 -51.58 -7.48 -19.39
C GLU A 802 -51.97 -8.97 -19.32
N ILE A 803 -51.48 -9.80 -20.26
CA ILE A 803 -51.79 -11.24 -20.34
C ILE A 803 -50.63 -12.14 -19.91
N PHE A 804 -49.52 -11.58 -19.44
CA PHE A 804 -48.25 -12.29 -19.31
C PHE A 804 -47.70 -12.28 -17.87
N ASN A 805 -47.91 -13.38 -17.15
CA ASN A 805 -47.50 -13.55 -15.76
C ASN A 805 -46.25 -14.44 -15.66
N ARG A 806 -45.20 -13.94 -15.00
CA ARG A 806 -43.99 -14.72 -14.71
C ARG A 806 -43.74 -14.81 -13.21
N ARG A 807 -43.12 -15.92 -12.77
CA ARG A 807 -42.43 -16.03 -11.46
C ARG A 807 -40.90 -16.10 -11.62
N ASP A 808 -40.40 -15.86 -12.82
CA ASP A 808 -39.00 -16.01 -13.21
C ASP A 808 -38.37 -14.68 -13.68
N THR A 809 -37.06 -14.72 -13.94
CA THR A 809 -36.22 -13.56 -14.24
C THR A 809 -35.53 -13.63 -15.61
N VAL A 810 -36.34 -13.88 -16.65
CA VAL A 810 -36.10 -13.56 -18.07
C VAL A 810 -35.23 -14.51 -18.91
N ILE A 811 -35.84 -14.99 -20.00
CA ILE A 811 -35.20 -15.30 -21.30
C ILE A 811 -35.95 -14.45 -22.36
N GLU A 812 -35.40 -14.23 -23.56
CA GLU A 812 -36.13 -13.53 -24.64
C GLU A 812 -37.39 -14.30 -25.07
N TYR A 813 -38.55 -13.62 -25.03
CA TYR A 813 -39.84 -14.19 -25.39
C TYR A 813 -40.27 -13.79 -26.81
N ASN A 814 -40.43 -14.79 -27.69
CA ASN A 814 -40.92 -14.58 -29.04
C ASN A 814 -42.46 -14.58 -29.07
N TRP A 815 -43.06 -13.57 -29.72
CA TRP A 815 -44.51 -13.36 -29.81
C TRP A 815 -45.02 -13.55 -31.23
N ASN A 816 -46.09 -14.34 -31.42
CA ASN A 816 -46.78 -14.49 -32.70
C ASN A 816 -48.30 -14.47 -32.55
N ILE A 817 -49.00 -13.90 -33.54
CA ILE A 817 -50.43 -14.19 -33.76
C ILE A 817 -50.51 -15.46 -34.61
N LEU A 818 -51.21 -16.49 -34.14
CA LEU A 818 -51.38 -17.73 -34.89
C LEU A 818 -52.44 -17.57 -36.01
N PRO A 819 -52.36 -18.33 -37.12
CA PRO A 819 -53.28 -18.17 -38.24
C PRO A 819 -54.73 -18.55 -37.90
N GLY A 820 -55.62 -17.57 -37.81
CA GLY A 820 -57.04 -17.76 -37.51
C GLY A 820 -57.96 -16.78 -38.23
N ASP A 821 -59.29 -17.00 -38.11
CA ASP A 821 -60.29 -16.09 -38.66
C ASP A 821 -60.16 -14.70 -38.02
N ASN A 822 -60.18 -13.65 -38.84
CA ASN A 822 -59.98 -12.24 -38.44
C ASN A 822 -58.56 -11.87 -37.94
N ALA A 823 -57.58 -12.77 -37.96
CA ALA A 823 -56.19 -12.45 -37.59
C ALA A 823 -55.55 -11.37 -38.49
N HIS A 824 -56.09 -11.15 -39.70
CA HIS A 824 -55.65 -10.11 -40.64
C HIS A 824 -56.05 -8.69 -40.24
N ASN A 825 -57.01 -8.53 -39.32
CA ASN A 825 -57.51 -7.21 -38.91
C ASN A 825 -56.61 -6.51 -37.87
N PHE A 826 -55.62 -7.21 -37.32
CA PHE A 826 -54.76 -6.72 -36.24
C PHE A 826 -53.27 -6.96 -36.53
N ALA A 827 -52.41 -6.20 -35.87
CA ALA A 827 -50.97 -6.41 -35.87
C ALA A 827 -50.39 -6.21 -34.47
N ILE A 828 -49.37 -6.99 -34.11
CA ILE A 828 -48.53 -6.71 -32.95
C ILE A 828 -47.42 -5.74 -33.40
N LYS A 829 -47.27 -4.60 -32.71
CA LYS A 829 -46.22 -3.61 -32.95
C LYS A 829 -45.66 -3.07 -31.64
N ASN A 830 -44.37 -2.76 -31.64
CA ASN A 830 -43.76 -1.95 -30.59
C ASN A 830 -44.02 -0.46 -30.87
N LYS A 831 -44.56 0.29 -29.90
CA LYS A 831 -44.86 1.73 -30.01
C LYS A 831 -44.04 2.55 -29.00
N PRO A 832 -43.44 3.69 -29.39
CA PRO A 832 -42.73 4.58 -28.47
C PRO A 832 -43.61 4.97 -27.28
N GLY A 833 -43.08 4.80 -26.07
CA GLY A 833 -43.81 5.07 -24.81
C GLY A 833 -44.90 4.07 -24.45
N LYS A 834 -45.13 3.00 -25.25
CA LYS A 834 -46.24 2.03 -25.06
C LYS A 834 -45.85 0.55 -25.20
N ALA A 835 -44.60 0.25 -25.55
CA ALA A 835 -44.07 -1.11 -25.73
C ALA A 835 -44.86 -1.94 -26.76
N TRP A 836 -44.89 -3.27 -26.61
CA TRP A 836 -45.60 -4.18 -27.52
C TRP A 836 -47.13 -4.13 -27.33
N VAL A 837 -47.82 -3.66 -28.37
CA VAL A 837 -49.28 -3.49 -28.41
C VAL A 837 -49.86 -4.27 -29.60
N LEU A 838 -50.99 -4.93 -29.38
CA LEU A 838 -51.91 -5.35 -30.44
C LEU A 838 -52.72 -4.13 -30.90
N GLU A 839 -52.62 -3.74 -32.16
CA GLU A 839 -53.36 -2.62 -32.75
C GLU A 839 -54.31 -3.05 -33.88
N VAL A 840 -55.30 -2.20 -34.19
CA VAL A 840 -56.13 -2.33 -35.39
C VAL A 840 -55.29 -2.05 -36.64
N PHE A 841 -55.16 -3.04 -37.53
CA PHE A 841 -54.35 -2.96 -38.74
C PHE A 841 -55.20 -2.82 -40.02
N ASP A 842 -56.31 -3.56 -40.13
CA ASP A 842 -57.27 -3.46 -41.24
C ASP A 842 -58.69 -3.44 -40.69
N LYS A 843 -59.40 -2.32 -40.92
CA LYS A 843 -60.74 -2.09 -40.39
C LYS A 843 -61.87 -2.73 -41.23
N SER A 844 -61.59 -3.37 -42.38
CA SER A 844 -62.59 -3.71 -43.40
C SER A 844 -63.84 -4.47 -42.92
N ASP A 845 -63.75 -5.24 -41.83
CA ASP A 845 -64.87 -6.00 -41.24
C ASP A 845 -65.17 -5.64 -39.76
N ILE A 846 -64.55 -4.60 -39.18
CA ILE A 846 -64.77 -4.18 -37.78
C ILE A 846 -65.94 -3.18 -37.65
N ASP A 847 -67.15 -3.70 -37.82
CA ASP A 847 -68.42 -2.96 -37.66
C ASP A 847 -69.33 -3.62 -36.59
N PHE A 848 -69.96 -2.84 -35.72
CA PHE A 848 -70.82 -3.39 -34.65
C PHE A 848 -72.17 -3.89 -35.16
N VAL A 849 -72.37 -5.21 -35.15
CA VAL A 849 -73.67 -5.85 -35.42
C VAL A 849 -74.19 -6.53 -34.14
N PRO A 850 -75.39 -6.18 -33.63
CA PRO A 850 -75.93 -6.77 -32.41
C PRO A 850 -76.04 -8.30 -32.48
N GLY A 851 -75.27 -8.99 -31.63
CA GLY A 851 -75.20 -10.45 -31.61
C GLY A 851 -74.20 -11.08 -32.60
N MET A 852 -73.25 -10.30 -33.14
CA MET A 852 -72.05 -10.84 -33.79
C MET A 852 -71.25 -11.73 -32.84
N ALA A 853 -70.47 -12.66 -33.40
CA ALA A 853 -69.47 -13.38 -32.63
C ALA A 853 -68.29 -12.46 -32.30
N PRO A 854 -67.62 -12.61 -31.14
CA PRO A 854 -66.36 -11.93 -30.88
C PRO A 854 -65.28 -12.42 -31.85
N PHE A 855 -64.33 -11.55 -32.14
CA PHE A 855 -63.13 -11.88 -32.89
C PHE A 855 -62.21 -12.70 -31.96
N LYS A 856 -61.48 -13.67 -32.49
CA LYS A 856 -60.68 -14.61 -31.70
C LYS A 856 -59.30 -14.76 -32.30
N LEU A 857 -58.28 -14.37 -31.53
CA LEU A 857 -56.87 -14.45 -31.91
C LEU A 857 -56.16 -15.32 -30.87
N ASP A 858 -55.65 -16.47 -31.31
CA ASP A 858 -54.73 -17.26 -30.51
C ASP A 858 -53.32 -16.61 -30.61
N VAL A 859 -52.73 -16.27 -29.46
CA VAL A 859 -51.39 -15.69 -29.37
C VAL A 859 -50.48 -16.59 -28.55
N GLU A 860 -49.29 -16.82 -29.09
CA GLU A 860 -48.28 -17.73 -28.55
C GLU A 860 -47.09 -16.94 -27.99
N VAL A 861 -46.59 -17.38 -26.83
CA VAL A 861 -45.32 -16.93 -26.26
C VAL A 861 -44.49 -18.14 -25.80
N CYS A 862 -43.18 -18.13 -26.04
CA CYS A 862 -42.30 -19.27 -25.74
C CYS A 862 -41.08 -18.88 -24.90
N SER A 863 -40.78 -19.69 -23.86
CA SER A 863 -39.47 -19.81 -23.22
C SER A 863 -38.66 -20.93 -23.88
N GLU A 864 -37.48 -21.28 -23.34
CA GLU A 864 -36.72 -22.44 -23.82
C GLU A 864 -37.24 -23.80 -23.29
N PHE A 865 -37.97 -23.82 -22.17
CA PHE A 865 -38.48 -25.05 -21.53
C PHE A 865 -39.95 -25.33 -21.85
N ASN A 866 -40.75 -24.28 -22.08
CA ASN A 866 -42.17 -24.37 -22.37
C ASN A 866 -42.68 -23.16 -23.19
N CYS A 867 -43.71 -23.38 -24.00
CA CYS A 867 -44.56 -22.31 -24.51
C CYS A 867 -45.87 -22.28 -23.73
N ASP A 868 -46.52 -21.12 -23.71
CA ASP A 868 -47.91 -20.97 -23.30
C ASP A 868 -48.69 -20.24 -24.41
N THR A 869 -50.00 -20.39 -24.43
CA THR A 869 -50.90 -19.84 -25.46
C THR A 869 -52.14 -19.24 -24.84
N SER A 870 -52.43 -17.98 -25.15
CA SER A 870 -53.63 -17.26 -24.69
C SER A 870 -54.59 -17.02 -25.86
N LEU A 871 -55.88 -17.26 -25.61
CA LEU A 871 -56.94 -16.82 -26.49
C LEU A 871 -57.33 -15.37 -26.15
N ILE A 872 -56.96 -14.45 -27.03
CA ILE A 872 -57.47 -13.07 -27.00
C ILE A 872 -58.84 -13.06 -27.68
N THR A 873 -59.90 -12.88 -26.89
CA THR A 873 -61.27 -12.71 -27.37
C THR A 873 -61.61 -11.21 -27.43
N ILE A 874 -61.79 -10.67 -28.63
CA ILE A 874 -62.07 -9.24 -28.85
C ILE A 874 -63.58 -9.07 -29.11
N GLU A 875 -64.29 -8.56 -28.12
CA GLU A 875 -65.71 -8.22 -28.22
C GLU A 875 -65.88 -6.86 -28.88
N ILE A 876 -66.40 -6.83 -30.10
CA ILE A 876 -66.73 -5.57 -30.77
C ILE A 876 -67.99 -4.96 -30.13
N THR A 877 -67.91 -3.73 -29.63
CA THR A 877 -69.03 -3.04 -28.98
C THR A 877 -69.30 -1.66 -29.58
N ASN A 878 -70.36 -1.00 -29.11
CA ASN A 878 -70.63 0.42 -29.40
C ASN A 878 -70.78 1.21 -28.08
N ILE A 879 -69.97 0.85 -27.07
CA ILE A 879 -69.96 1.46 -25.73
C ILE A 879 -68.71 2.32 -25.59
N ILE A 880 -68.87 3.57 -25.15
CA ILE A 880 -67.76 4.46 -24.83
C ILE A 880 -67.50 4.37 -23.32
N ARG A 881 -66.29 3.95 -22.96
CA ARG A 881 -65.86 3.73 -21.57
C ARG A 881 -65.14 4.96 -21.00
N THR A 882 -64.95 4.97 -19.68
CA THR A 882 -63.91 5.78 -19.05
C THR A 882 -62.55 5.15 -19.31
N PRO A 883 -61.47 5.94 -19.44
CA PRO A 883 -60.13 5.43 -19.24
C PRO A 883 -59.96 4.92 -17.78
N GLU A 884 -58.92 4.16 -17.54
CA GLU A 884 -58.56 3.58 -16.22
C GLU A 884 -57.03 3.62 -16.15
N ILE A 885 -56.46 4.44 -15.24
CA ILE A 885 -55.00 4.64 -15.14
C ILE A 885 -54.36 3.41 -14.48
N ILE A 886 -53.32 2.86 -15.11
CA ILE A 886 -52.44 1.89 -14.46
C ILE A 886 -51.42 2.67 -13.63
N VAL A 887 -51.40 2.44 -12.31
CA VAL A 887 -50.35 2.94 -11.43
C VAL A 887 -49.18 1.96 -11.47
N GLY A 888 -47.99 2.44 -11.80
CA GLY A 888 -46.74 1.69 -11.61
C GLY A 888 -46.22 1.77 -10.17
N ASP A 889 -44.96 1.41 -9.99
CA ASP A 889 -44.24 1.62 -8.74
C ASP A 889 -43.96 3.12 -8.47
N THR A 890 -43.25 3.42 -7.37
CA THR A 890 -42.82 4.78 -7.06
C THR A 890 -41.90 5.34 -8.14
N MET A 891 -42.17 6.56 -8.59
CA MET A 891 -41.37 7.27 -9.57
C MET A 891 -40.12 7.88 -8.92
N TYR A 892 -39.08 8.17 -9.71
CA TYR A 892 -37.82 8.75 -9.20
C TYR A 892 -37.30 9.87 -10.11
N VAL A 893 -36.62 10.86 -9.52
CA VAL A 893 -35.92 11.93 -10.24
C VAL A 893 -34.78 12.48 -9.39
N HIS A 894 -33.69 12.96 -9.98
CA HIS A 894 -32.60 13.55 -9.21
C HIS A 894 -33.01 14.90 -8.57
N GLU A 895 -32.47 15.19 -7.39
CA GLU A 895 -32.50 16.55 -6.84
C GLU A 895 -31.75 17.54 -7.76
N ASN A 896 -31.90 18.84 -7.51
CA ASN A 896 -31.36 19.91 -8.34
C ASN A 896 -31.75 19.84 -9.85
N SER A 897 -32.66 18.93 -10.24
CA SER A 897 -33.06 18.71 -11.63
C SER A 897 -33.67 19.98 -12.25
N PRO A 898 -33.21 20.42 -13.44
CA PRO A 898 -33.78 21.58 -14.10
C PRO A 898 -35.21 21.32 -14.57
N GLY A 899 -36.01 22.39 -14.68
CA GLY A 899 -37.35 22.33 -15.26
C GLY A 899 -37.32 21.78 -16.68
N GLY A 900 -38.18 20.80 -16.96
CA GLY A 900 -38.22 20.04 -18.22
C GLY A 900 -37.66 18.62 -18.14
N THR A 901 -36.96 18.24 -17.06
CA THR A 901 -36.45 16.86 -16.86
C THR A 901 -37.60 15.85 -16.77
N LYS A 902 -37.53 14.73 -17.51
CA LYS A 902 -38.49 13.63 -17.37
C LYS A 902 -38.33 12.92 -16.03
N VAL A 903 -39.45 12.67 -15.37
CA VAL A 903 -39.57 11.84 -14.16
C VAL A 903 -39.97 10.42 -14.59
N ASP A 904 -41.19 10.23 -15.11
CA ASP A 904 -41.69 8.92 -15.57
C ASP A 904 -42.84 9.09 -16.60
N SER A 905 -43.57 8.02 -16.92
CA SER A 905 -44.68 7.96 -17.87
C SER A 905 -45.82 7.13 -17.29
N LEU A 906 -47.04 7.68 -17.27
CA LEU A 906 -48.24 6.94 -16.88
C LEU A 906 -48.97 6.32 -18.06
N ASP A 907 -49.56 5.17 -17.77
CA ASP A 907 -50.26 4.34 -18.74
C ASP A 907 -51.74 4.14 -18.37
N VAL A 908 -52.51 3.63 -19.32
CA VAL A 908 -53.91 3.23 -19.10
C VAL A 908 -54.12 1.78 -19.47
N LYS A 909 -55.17 1.19 -18.92
CA LYS A 909 -55.62 -0.17 -19.24
C LYS A 909 -56.06 -0.30 -20.69
N SER A 910 -55.82 -1.47 -21.26
CA SER A 910 -56.23 -1.81 -22.63
C SER A 910 -57.73 -1.61 -22.86
N GLY A 911 -58.12 -1.14 -24.06
CA GLY A 911 -59.52 -0.84 -24.40
C GLY A 911 -60.10 0.46 -23.80
N SER A 912 -59.31 1.24 -23.05
CA SER A 912 -59.68 2.55 -22.45
C SER A 912 -60.11 3.63 -23.45
N GLY A 913 -59.67 3.52 -24.71
CA GLY A 913 -60.01 4.42 -25.81
C GLY A 913 -58.80 5.11 -26.43
N TRP A 914 -59.07 5.77 -27.55
CA TRP A 914 -58.12 6.62 -28.29
C TRP A 914 -58.38 8.11 -27.96
N ASP A 915 -57.41 8.96 -28.29
CA ASP A 915 -57.41 10.41 -28.00
C ASP A 915 -57.57 10.72 -26.49
N LEU A 916 -56.48 10.51 -25.75
CA LEU A 916 -56.38 10.71 -24.29
C LEU A 916 -55.65 12.03 -23.97
N VAL A 917 -56.08 12.70 -22.90
CA VAL A 917 -55.54 13.99 -22.43
C VAL A 917 -55.24 13.92 -20.93
N TRP A 918 -54.01 14.24 -20.53
CA TRP A 918 -53.49 14.14 -19.16
C TRP A 918 -53.35 15.50 -18.45
N GLU A 919 -53.46 15.52 -17.12
CA GLU A 919 -53.45 16.74 -16.30
C GLU A 919 -53.02 16.47 -14.84
N VAL A 920 -52.14 17.28 -14.26
CA VAL A 920 -51.87 17.29 -12.80
C VAL A 920 -52.91 18.19 -12.12
N ILE A 921 -53.60 17.67 -11.09
CA ILE A 921 -54.70 18.38 -10.39
C ILE A 921 -54.45 18.62 -8.89
N GLY A 922 -53.37 18.10 -8.31
CA GLY A 922 -53.07 18.27 -6.88
C GLY A 922 -51.82 17.51 -6.41
N GLY A 923 -51.62 17.48 -5.09
CA GLY A 923 -50.52 16.77 -4.42
C GLY A 923 -49.48 17.67 -3.75
N THR A 924 -48.51 17.08 -3.05
CA THR A 924 -47.43 17.83 -2.40
C THR A 924 -46.40 18.36 -3.40
N GLY A 925 -46.10 17.62 -4.48
CA GLY A 925 -45.20 18.04 -5.55
C GLY A 925 -45.85 18.92 -6.63
N VAL A 926 -47.07 19.42 -6.42
CA VAL A 926 -47.80 20.23 -7.43
C VAL A 926 -47.15 21.60 -7.72
N THR A 927 -46.25 22.04 -6.84
CA THR A 927 -45.36 23.18 -7.08
C THR A 927 -44.22 22.84 -8.04
N ASP A 928 -43.84 21.57 -8.16
CA ASP A 928 -42.50 21.14 -8.59
C ASP A 928 -42.52 20.26 -9.85
N TYR A 929 -43.68 19.72 -10.22
CA TYR A 929 -43.88 18.89 -11.42
C TYR A 929 -45.06 19.33 -12.29
N ILE A 930 -45.08 18.83 -13.53
CA ILE A 930 -46.17 18.89 -14.51
C ILE A 930 -46.31 17.53 -15.20
N ILE A 931 -47.33 17.36 -16.06
CA ILE A 931 -47.46 16.20 -16.95
C ILE A 931 -47.69 16.68 -18.38
N ASP A 932 -47.10 15.98 -19.35
CA ASP A 932 -47.37 16.20 -20.76
C ASP A 932 -48.79 15.71 -21.11
N PRO A 933 -49.63 16.56 -21.72
CA PRO A 933 -51.04 16.28 -21.88
C PRO A 933 -51.34 15.22 -22.94
N GLU A 934 -50.44 14.93 -23.90
CA GLU A 934 -50.72 13.98 -25.00
C GLU A 934 -50.11 12.59 -24.71
N THR A 935 -49.01 12.54 -23.96
CA THR A 935 -48.20 11.32 -23.75
C THR A 935 -48.25 10.75 -22.32
N GLY A 936 -48.73 11.51 -21.33
CA GLY A 936 -48.75 11.06 -19.93
C GLY A 936 -47.38 11.06 -19.24
N ILE A 937 -46.39 11.74 -19.83
CA ILE A 937 -45.03 11.85 -19.29
C ILE A 937 -44.98 12.92 -18.18
N VAL A 938 -44.58 12.54 -16.97
CA VAL A 938 -44.35 13.46 -15.83
C VAL A 938 -43.00 14.15 -16.00
N LEU A 939 -42.96 15.46 -15.76
CA LEU A 939 -41.80 16.34 -15.96
C LEU A 939 -41.57 17.25 -14.75
N VAL A 940 -40.32 17.58 -14.44
CA VAL A 940 -39.95 18.63 -13.48
C VAL A 940 -40.37 20.00 -14.01
N LYS A 941 -40.79 20.89 -13.13
CA LYS A 941 -41.31 22.23 -13.45
C LYS A 941 -40.23 23.31 -13.32
N GLU A 942 -40.33 24.34 -14.14
CA GLU A 942 -39.41 25.49 -14.08
C GLU A 942 -39.50 26.20 -12.71
N GLY A 943 -38.38 26.24 -11.99
CA GLY A 943 -38.30 26.85 -10.65
C GLY A 943 -38.69 25.93 -9.48
N ALA A 944 -38.69 24.60 -9.67
CA ALA A 944 -38.77 23.63 -8.58
C ALA A 944 -37.56 23.73 -7.62
N ASP A 945 -37.79 23.50 -6.33
CA ASP A 945 -36.79 23.58 -5.25
C ASP A 945 -36.53 22.16 -4.71
N LEU A 946 -35.81 21.36 -5.50
CA LEU A 946 -35.56 19.94 -5.24
C LEU A 946 -34.22 19.75 -4.53
N ASP A 947 -34.28 19.52 -3.21
CA ASP A 947 -33.17 19.36 -2.26
C ASP A 947 -33.37 18.01 -1.55
N TYR A 948 -32.41 17.08 -1.63
CA TYR A 948 -32.51 15.75 -1.01
C TYR A 948 -32.12 15.78 0.47
N GLU A 949 -31.32 16.74 0.92
CA GLU A 949 -30.97 16.90 2.34
C GLU A 949 -32.20 17.28 3.18
N ASN A 950 -33.12 18.03 2.58
CA ASN A 950 -34.44 18.32 3.10
C ASN A 950 -35.37 17.09 3.05
N GLU A 951 -35.68 16.54 4.22
CA GLU A 951 -36.60 15.39 4.39
C GLU A 951 -38.00 15.59 3.79
N GLN A 952 -38.44 16.83 3.53
CA GLN A 952 -39.77 17.15 3.00
C GLN A 952 -39.87 17.07 1.47
N SER A 953 -38.73 17.10 0.77
CA SER A 953 -38.63 16.96 -0.69
C SER A 953 -38.24 15.54 -1.12
N ARG A 954 -37.58 14.75 -0.26
CA ARG A 954 -37.21 13.34 -0.53
C ARG A 954 -38.34 12.46 -1.08
N THR A 955 -39.58 12.67 -0.63
CA THR A 955 -40.76 11.91 -1.06
C THR A 955 -41.95 12.85 -1.24
N GLN A 956 -42.35 13.06 -2.48
CA GLN A 956 -43.44 13.94 -2.88
C GLN A 956 -44.59 13.14 -3.55
N THR A 957 -45.75 13.78 -3.69
CA THR A 957 -46.94 13.14 -4.26
C THR A 957 -47.59 14.02 -5.30
N LEU A 958 -48.14 13.40 -6.35
CA LEU A 958 -48.99 14.07 -7.35
C LEU A 958 -50.33 13.38 -7.45
N GLN A 959 -51.37 14.17 -7.70
CA GLN A 959 -52.68 13.69 -8.13
C GLN A 959 -52.86 14.01 -9.61
N ILE A 960 -53.04 12.97 -10.43
CA ILE A 960 -53.06 13.05 -11.90
C ILE A 960 -54.40 12.55 -12.43
N ARG A 961 -54.90 13.21 -13.47
CA ARG A 961 -56.15 12.90 -14.19
C ARG A 961 -55.84 12.57 -15.66
N VAL A 962 -56.55 11.61 -16.21
CA VAL A 962 -56.63 11.37 -17.67
C VAL A 962 -58.07 11.50 -18.14
N THR A 963 -58.30 12.06 -19.32
CA THR A 963 -59.63 12.28 -19.93
C THR A 963 -59.60 11.88 -21.41
N ASN A 964 -60.59 11.13 -21.89
CA ASN A 964 -60.70 10.81 -23.32
C ASN A 964 -61.56 11.83 -24.09
N SER A 965 -61.50 11.75 -25.43
CA SER A 965 -62.26 12.57 -26.40
C SER A 965 -63.79 12.63 -26.24
N HIS A 966 -64.36 11.92 -25.27
CA HIS A 966 -65.79 11.83 -24.99
C HIS A 966 -66.16 12.29 -23.56
N ASP A 967 -65.36 13.20 -22.98
CA ASP A 967 -65.53 13.78 -21.64
C ASP A 967 -65.58 12.72 -20.51
N ARG A 968 -64.87 11.60 -20.67
CA ARG A 968 -64.75 10.55 -19.64
C ARG A 968 -63.35 10.54 -19.06
N SER A 969 -63.25 10.54 -17.73
CA SER A 969 -61.99 10.66 -17.03
C SER A 969 -61.86 9.75 -15.81
N ASP A 970 -60.60 9.51 -15.43
CA ASP A 970 -60.16 8.81 -14.24
C ASP A 970 -59.05 9.62 -13.53
N THR A 971 -58.74 9.33 -12.27
CA THR A 971 -57.86 10.16 -11.44
C THR A 971 -57.20 9.35 -10.32
N VAL A 972 -55.87 9.42 -10.24
CA VAL A 972 -55.06 8.63 -9.31
C VAL A 972 -53.99 9.45 -8.59
N TRP A 973 -53.34 8.84 -7.61
CA TRP A 973 -52.21 9.38 -6.86
C TRP A 973 -50.94 8.60 -7.20
N VAL A 974 -49.83 9.31 -7.40
CA VAL A 974 -48.49 8.74 -7.58
C VAL A 974 -47.52 9.34 -6.55
N VAL A 975 -46.46 8.60 -6.26
CA VAL A 975 -45.35 9.02 -5.40
C VAL A 975 -44.13 9.27 -6.28
N ILE A 976 -43.39 10.34 -6.00
CA ILE A 976 -42.10 10.65 -6.61
C ILE A 976 -41.07 10.75 -5.48
N ASN A 977 -40.00 9.97 -5.57
CA ASN A 977 -38.84 10.09 -4.68
C ASN A 977 -37.72 10.88 -5.36
N LEU A 978 -36.97 11.65 -4.58
CA LEU A 978 -35.72 12.23 -5.06
C LEU A 978 -34.57 11.23 -5.00
N ILE A 979 -33.61 11.39 -5.91
CA ILE A 979 -32.30 10.75 -5.90
C ILE A 979 -31.25 11.83 -5.59
N ASP A 980 -30.41 11.52 -4.59
CA ASP A 980 -29.26 12.31 -4.12
C ASP A 980 -28.31 12.75 -5.28
N VAL A 981 -27.78 13.98 -5.19
CA VAL A 981 -26.75 14.58 -6.05
C VAL A 981 -25.71 15.28 -5.17
N LEU A 982 -24.57 14.61 -4.97
CA LEU A 982 -23.61 14.88 -3.90
C LEU A 982 -22.88 16.25 -3.90
N GLU A 983 -23.06 17.01 -2.82
CA GLU A 983 -22.45 18.33 -2.53
C GLU A 983 -21.41 18.33 -1.38
N TYR A 984 -20.54 19.35 -1.34
CA TYR A 984 -19.40 19.45 -0.41
C TYR A 984 -19.34 20.76 0.42
N SER A 985 -19.11 20.63 1.72
CA SER A 985 -18.78 21.73 2.65
C SER A 985 -17.33 22.24 2.45
N THR A 986 -16.93 23.31 3.15
CA THR A 986 -15.55 23.85 3.13
C THR A 986 -15.06 24.26 4.53
N ILE A 987 -13.75 24.13 4.79
CA ILE A 987 -13.04 24.55 6.02
C ILE A 987 -11.53 24.67 5.74
N ASN A 988 -10.84 25.69 6.31
CA ASN A 988 -9.38 25.88 6.23
C ASN A 988 -8.82 26.40 7.56
N ILE A 989 -7.64 25.94 7.99
CA ILE A 989 -6.92 26.42 9.17
C ILE A 989 -6.04 27.62 8.77
N ASP A 990 -6.59 28.83 8.91
CA ASP A 990 -5.99 30.06 8.43
C ASP A 990 -4.80 30.56 9.27
N VAL A 991 -4.77 30.26 10.57
CA VAL A 991 -3.69 30.72 11.48
C VAL A 991 -3.31 29.66 12.51
N ALA A 992 -2.03 29.58 12.84
CA ALA A 992 -1.53 28.93 14.05
C ALA A 992 -0.46 29.78 14.74
N THR A 993 -0.48 29.85 16.07
CA THR A 993 0.36 30.71 16.90
C THR A 993 0.93 29.95 18.09
N ILE A 994 2.25 30.02 18.26
CA ILE A 994 2.90 29.53 19.49
C ILE A 994 2.57 30.54 20.61
N PRO A 995 2.02 30.13 21.77
CA PRO A 995 1.62 31.06 22.83
C PRO A 995 2.78 31.93 23.32
N GLY A 996 2.67 33.25 23.15
CA GLY A 996 3.74 34.21 23.45
C GLY A 996 4.93 34.21 22.47
N GLY A 997 4.85 33.44 21.38
CA GLY A 997 5.88 33.26 20.36
C GLY A 997 5.46 33.82 18.99
N LYS A 998 5.61 32.98 17.95
CA LYS A 998 5.39 33.35 16.53
C LYS A 998 4.08 32.79 15.99
N SER A 999 3.41 33.59 15.15
CA SER A 999 2.25 33.20 14.33
C SER A 999 2.65 32.80 12.91
N TYR A 1000 1.84 31.93 12.31
CA TYR A 1000 1.98 31.34 10.98
C TYR A 1000 0.59 31.35 10.31
N THR A 1001 0.52 31.71 9.03
CA THR A 1001 -0.74 31.81 8.26
C THR A 1001 -0.82 30.72 7.20
N ASN A 1002 -1.99 30.10 7.02
CA ASN A 1002 -2.25 28.89 6.23
C ASN A 1002 -1.12 27.85 6.39
N PRO A 1003 -0.89 27.31 7.60
CA PRO A 1003 0.24 26.43 7.86
C PRO A 1003 -0.10 24.95 7.59
N ASP A 1004 0.53 24.35 6.59
CA ASP A 1004 0.40 22.91 6.33
C ASP A 1004 1.18 22.05 7.35
N THR A 1005 2.37 22.51 7.73
CA THR A 1005 3.26 21.82 8.69
C THR A 1005 4.09 22.81 9.50
N LEU A 1006 4.18 22.59 10.82
CA LEU A 1006 5.01 23.39 11.72
C LEU A 1006 5.92 22.52 12.59
N TRP A 1007 7.18 22.94 12.72
CA TRP A 1007 8.17 22.37 13.63
C TRP A 1007 8.26 23.25 14.88
N VAL A 1008 8.07 22.66 16.07
CA VAL A 1008 7.99 23.40 17.34
C VAL A 1008 8.60 22.63 18.51
N ASN A 1009 9.02 23.35 19.55
CA ASN A 1009 9.36 22.80 20.87
C ASN A 1009 8.43 23.30 21.99
N SER A 1010 7.26 23.84 21.63
CA SER A 1010 6.24 24.34 22.57
C SER A 1010 5.30 23.23 23.04
N ASP A 1011 4.83 23.32 24.29
CA ASP A 1011 3.82 22.41 24.87
C ASP A 1011 2.40 22.64 24.33
N SER A 1012 2.17 23.77 23.65
CA SER A 1012 0.86 24.14 23.10
C SER A 1012 0.95 25.07 21.88
N LEU A 1013 -0.17 25.18 21.17
CA LEU A 1013 -0.36 25.97 19.95
C LEU A 1013 -1.81 26.49 19.89
N ASP A 1014 -1.99 27.80 19.74
CA ASP A 1014 -3.28 28.41 19.44
C ASP A 1014 -3.55 28.31 17.93
N ILE A 1015 -4.77 28.00 17.50
CA ILE A 1015 -5.15 27.89 16.07
C ILE A 1015 -6.46 28.63 15.78
N GLU A 1016 -6.60 29.14 14.56
CA GLU A 1016 -7.79 29.83 14.04
C GLU A 1016 -8.14 29.27 12.65
N TRP A 1017 -9.43 29.11 12.34
CA TRP A 1017 -9.91 28.48 11.09
C TRP A 1017 -11.27 29.03 10.62
N SER A 1018 -11.46 29.12 9.30
CA SER A 1018 -12.70 29.52 8.62
C SER A 1018 -13.40 28.35 7.94
N TYR A 1019 -14.71 28.47 7.71
CA TYR A 1019 -15.58 27.48 7.05
C TYR A 1019 -16.77 28.17 6.37
N ASP A 1020 -17.58 27.46 5.57
CA ASP A 1020 -18.64 27.94 4.65
C ASP A 1020 -19.22 29.37 4.91
N ARG A 1021 -19.57 29.71 6.16
CA ARG A 1021 -20.10 31.04 6.56
C ARG A 1021 -19.61 31.54 7.94
N GLY A 1022 -18.42 31.16 8.42
CA GLY A 1022 -17.92 31.66 9.72
C GLY A 1022 -16.52 31.19 10.11
N ASP A 1023 -16.05 31.68 11.27
CA ASP A 1023 -14.69 31.51 11.80
C ASP A 1023 -14.71 30.88 13.20
N SER A 1024 -13.61 30.29 13.66
CA SER A 1024 -13.43 29.69 15.00
C SER A 1024 -11.96 29.59 15.42
N ALA A 1025 -11.70 29.38 16.72
CA ALA A 1025 -10.34 29.30 17.28
C ALA A 1025 -10.28 28.45 18.57
N GLU A 1026 -9.12 27.85 18.86
CA GLU A 1026 -8.85 27.08 20.11
C GLU A 1026 -7.35 27.00 20.46
N THR A 1027 -7.02 26.47 21.65
CA THR A 1027 -5.65 26.10 22.04
C THR A 1027 -5.49 24.58 22.10
N ILE A 1028 -4.58 24.03 21.29
CA ILE A 1028 -4.14 22.63 21.34
C ILE A 1028 -2.94 22.48 22.29
N GLY A 1029 -2.89 21.37 23.04
CA GLY A 1029 -1.76 21.00 23.91
C GLY A 1029 -1.18 19.64 23.56
N PHE A 1030 0.15 19.48 23.69
CA PHE A 1030 0.90 18.28 23.32
C PHE A 1030 1.51 17.62 24.56
N ALA A 1031 1.09 16.38 24.86
CA ALA A 1031 1.53 15.66 26.06
C ALA A 1031 2.87 14.90 25.91
N LYS A 1032 3.42 14.82 24.69
CA LYS A 1032 4.71 14.18 24.37
C LYS A 1032 5.28 14.75 23.07
N ASP A 1033 6.51 14.36 22.73
CA ASP A 1033 7.11 14.65 21.42
C ASP A 1033 6.58 13.67 20.34
N GLY A 1034 6.69 14.06 19.07
CA GLY A 1034 6.19 13.29 17.92
C GLY A 1034 5.49 14.14 16.85
N VAL A 1035 4.75 13.48 15.96
CA VAL A 1035 3.94 14.11 14.91
C VAL A 1035 2.45 14.08 15.30
N PHE A 1036 1.78 15.23 15.19
CA PHE A 1036 0.39 15.45 15.59
C PHE A 1036 -0.43 16.10 14.45
N PRO A 1037 -1.31 15.38 13.76
CA PRO A 1037 -2.23 15.97 12.80
C PRO A 1037 -3.40 16.66 13.52
N ILE A 1038 -3.48 17.98 13.41
CA ILE A 1038 -4.60 18.80 13.87
C ILE A 1038 -5.63 18.86 12.75
N ILE A 1039 -6.59 17.92 12.76
CA ILE A 1039 -7.66 17.84 11.76
C ILE A 1039 -8.88 18.62 12.26
N ARG A 1040 -9.33 19.66 11.55
CA ARG A 1040 -10.62 20.33 11.79
C ARG A 1040 -11.61 19.90 10.71
N LYS A 1041 -12.85 19.58 11.11
CA LYS A 1041 -13.91 19.08 10.21
C LYS A 1041 -15.18 19.92 10.37
N TYR A 1042 -15.81 20.30 9.26
CA TYR A 1042 -17.08 21.03 9.23
C TYR A 1042 -18.07 20.35 8.29
N CYS A 1043 -19.34 20.30 8.72
CA CYS A 1043 -20.46 19.71 7.99
C CYS A 1043 -21.57 20.77 7.88
N ASN A 1044 -21.90 21.17 6.65
CA ASN A 1044 -23.09 21.96 6.35
C ASN A 1044 -24.28 20.98 6.21
N PRO A 1045 -25.39 21.13 6.97
CA PRO A 1045 -26.50 20.16 6.93
C PRO A 1045 -27.36 20.22 5.66
N THR A 1046 -27.12 21.18 4.76
CA THR A 1046 -27.74 21.24 3.42
C THR A 1046 -26.77 20.76 2.34
N LYS A 1047 -25.89 19.81 2.69
CA LYS A 1047 -24.90 19.17 1.81
C LYS A 1047 -24.57 17.76 2.29
N ASN A 1048 -24.27 16.87 1.36
CA ASN A 1048 -24.04 15.44 1.59
C ASN A 1048 -22.67 15.18 2.26
N PHE A 1049 -21.65 16.01 1.96
CA PHE A 1049 -20.29 15.83 2.47
C PHE A 1049 -19.76 16.98 3.35
N CYS A 1050 -19.15 16.58 4.46
CA CYS A 1050 -18.31 17.41 5.31
C CYS A 1050 -16.91 17.58 4.71
N ALA A 1051 -16.32 18.78 4.81
CA ALA A 1051 -14.89 18.98 4.55
C ALA A 1051 -14.06 18.90 5.83
N SER A 1052 -12.77 18.65 5.66
CA SER A 1052 -11.79 18.73 6.75
C SER A 1052 -10.43 19.20 6.25
N ASP A 1053 -9.75 20.01 7.05
CA ASP A 1053 -8.40 20.50 6.82
C ASP A 1053 -7.45 20.04 7.95
N THR A 1054 -6.15 19.93 7.66
CA THR A 1054 -5.15 19.26 8.52
C THR A 1054 -3.82 20.01 8.61
N LEU A 1055 -3.58 20.62 9.78
CA LEU A 1055 -2.28 21.19 10.16
C LEU A 1055 -1.41 20.11 10.83
N VAL A 1056 -0.23 19.80 10.29
CA VAL A 1056 0.68 18.79 10.87
C VAL A 1056 1.70 19.45 11.80
N ILE A 1057 1.65 19.13 13.10
CA ILE A 1057 2.65 19.61 14.07
C ILE A 1057 3.70 18.55 14.31
N ARG A 1058 4.96 18.91 14.08
CA ARG A 1058 6.15 18.11 14.41
C ARG A 1058 6.79 18.70 15.65
N ARG A 1059 6.62 18.05 16.80
CA ARG A 1059 7.11 18.53 18.10
C ARG A 1059 8.30 17.71 18.59
N ASN A 1060 9.40 18.38 18.97
CA ASN A 1060 10.51 17.78 19.71
C ASN A 1060 11.09 18.78 20.72
N THR A 1061 11.35 18.32 21.94
CA THR A 1061 11.93 19.08 23.06
C THR A 1061 13.32 18.59 23.48
N LYS A 1062 13.81 17.48 22.90
CA LYS A 1062 15.16 16.94 23.18
C LYS A 1062 16.22 17.93 22.70
N LEU A 1063 17.20 18.23 23.57
CA LEU A 1063 18.33 19.07 23.19
C LEU A 1063 19.25 18.35 22.20
N PRO A 1064 19.81 19.07 21.20
CA PRO A 1064 20.85 18.53 20.32
C PRO A 1064 22.17 18.25 21.05
N VAL A 1065 22.98 17.37 20.47
CA VAL A 1065 24.31 16.95 20.95
C VAL A 1065 25.38 17.49 20.00
N VAL A 1066 26.58 17.78 20.53
CA VAL A 1066 27.77 18.15 19.75
C VAL A 1066 28.87 17.12 20.00
N ILE A 1067 29.43 16.56 18.94
CA ILE A 1067 30.57 15.64 18.96
C ILE A 1067 31.68 16.26 18.11
N TRP A 1068 32.93 16.13 18.53
CA TRP A 1068 34.10 16.56 17.76
C TRP A 1068 34.99 15.36 17.43
N GLU A 1069 35.64 15.39 16.27
CA GLU A 1069 36.57 14.32 15.88
C GLU A 1069 37.84 14.34 16.74
N ASN A 1070 38.37 13.15 17.07
CA ASN A 1070 39.60 13.01 17.83
C ASN A 1070 40.82 13.36 16.98
N ASP A 1071 41.62 14.34 17.43
CA ASP A 1071 42.84 14.79 16.75
C ASP A 1071 44.05 13.87 17.03
N GLU A 1072 43.87 12.55 16.88
CA GLU A 1072 44.94 11.56 17.04
C GLU A 1072 45.73 11.41 15.74
N LYS A 1073 46.95 11.97 15.76
CA LYS A 1073 47.91 11.90 14.64
C LYS A 1073 48.66 10.57 14.62
N ASP A 1074 48.38 9.73 13.63
CA ASP A 1074 49.20 8.56 13.29
C ASP A 1074 50.38 8.98 12.38
N GLU A 1075 51.52 9.33 12.98
CA GLU A 1075 52.72 9.83 12.26
C GLU A 1075 53.87 8.80 12.25
N ASP A 1076 54.46 8.57 11.06
CA ASP A 1076 55.68 7.76 10.86
C ASP A 1076 56.92 8.48 11.42
N LEU A 1077 57.05 8.49 12.75
CA LEU A 1077 58.07 9.25 13.47
C LEU A 1077 59.50 8.75 13.16
N PRO A 1078 60.48 9.67 12.98
CA PRO A 1078 61.87 9.28 12.76
C PRO A 1078 62.41 8.37 13.87
N LYS A 1079 63.11 7.30 13.49
CA LYS A 1079 63.69 6.34 14.45
C LYS A 1079 64.60 7.06 15.46
N ASN A 1080 64.37 6.80 16.75
CA ASN A 1080 64.98 7.50 17.89
C ASN A 1080 64.44 8.92 18.14
N THR A 1081 63.13 9.12 17.96
CA THR A 1081 62.37 10.27 18.48
C THR A 1081 61.81 9.96 19.88
N VAL A 1082 61.79 10.94 20.77
CA VAL A 1082 60.99 10.94 22.01
C VAL A 1082 59.82 11.89 21.83
N VAL A 1083 58.63 11.50 22.28
CA VAL A 1083 57.43 12.35 22.26
C VAL A 1083 57.19 12.92 23.67
N MET A 1084 56.81 14.18 23.76
CA MET A 1084 56.42 14.80 25.02
C MET A 1084 55.13 14.15 25.55
N PRO A 1085 55.13 13.56 26.77
CA PRO A 1085 53.91 13.01 27.34
C PRO A 1085 52.92 14.13 27.70
N ARG A 1086 51.64 13.91 27.42
CA ARG A 1086 50.54 14.80 27.79
C ARG A 1086 50.11 14.52 29.23
N ASP A 1087 49.91 15.58 30.02
CA ASP A 1087 49.32 15.44 31.36
C ASP A 1087 47.86 14.98 31.25
N SER A 1088 47.47 13.99 32.06
CA SER A 1088 46.13 13.34 32.04
C SER A 1088 44.93 14.23 32.41
N GLY A 1089 45.12 15.55 32.49
CA GLY A 1089 44.07 16.54 32.75
C GLY A 1089 44.11 17.75 31.81
N ASP A 1090 44.93 17.74 30.75
CA ASP A 1090 45.00 18.86 29.79
C ASP A 1090 44.10 18.64 28.57
N THR A 1091 42.95 19.31 28.57
CA THR A 1091 41.93 19.25 27.53
C THR A 1091 42.13 20.25 26.39
N ARG A 1092 43.25 20.99 26.34
CA ARG A 1092 43.53 21.88 25.19
C ARG A 1092 43.86 21.09 23.93
N ILE A 1093 43.40 21.59 22.80
CA ILE A 1093 43.83 21.16 21.47
C ILE A 1093 45.12 21.92 21.14
N TYR A 1094 46.25 21.24 21.22
CA TYR A 1094 47.55 21.77 20.81
C TYR A 1094 47.73 21.57 19.31
N THR A 1095 48.21 22.60 18.61
CA THR A 1095 48.44 22.51 17.16
C THR A 1095 49.56 23.44 16.72
N ASN A 1096 50.26 23.05 15.65
CA ASN A 1096 51.21 23.88 14.93
C ASN A 1096 50.67 24.41 13.59
N ASP A 1097 49.38 24.18 13.29
CA ASP A 1097 48.70 24.77 12.12
C ASP A 1097 47.92 26.04 12.54
N PRO A 1098 48.32 27.24 12.07
CA PRO A 1098 47.59 28.48 12.32
C PRO A 1098 46.18 28.54 11.71
N GLN A 1099 45.84 27.60 10.82
CA GLN A 1099 44.53 27.46 10.17
C GLN A 1099 43.78 26.19 10.60
N LYS A 1100 44.21 25.51 11.68
CA LYS A 1100 43.61 24.25 12.16
C LYS A 1100 42.09 24.35 12.20
N ILE A 1101 41.42 23.56 11.37
CA ILE A 1101 39.99 23.29 11.46
C ILE A 1101 39.83 22.02 12.28
N LEU A 1102 38.94 22.04 13.28
CA LEU A 1102 38.46 20.80 13.90
C LEU A 1102 37.06 20.49 13.33
N PRO A 1103 36.90 19.40 12.56
CA PRO A 1103 35.59 18.90 12.19
C PRO A 1103 34.89 18.23 13.39
N GLY A 1104 33.58 18.11 13.28
CA GLY A 1104 32.72 17.45 14.25
C GLY A 1104 31.32 17.31 13.67
N THR A 1105 30.43 16.70 14.44
CA THR A 1105 29.05 16.43 14.04
C THR A 1105 28.11 16.92 15.13
N THR A 1106 27.18 17.79 14.76
CA THR A 1106 25.99 18.06 15.59
C THR A 1106 24.92 17.05 15.26
N GLN A 1107 24.32 16.47 16.28
CA GLN A 1107 23.27 15.47 16.13
C GLN A 1107 22.01 15.94 16.86
N TYR A 1108 20.85 15.82 16.21
CA TYR A 1108 19.56 16.06 16.84
C TYR A 1108 18.59 14.94 16.47
N ILE A 1109 17.63 14.68 17.36
CA ILE A 1109 16.60 13.68 17.11
C ILE A 1109 15.44 14.34 16.36
N ASP A 1110 14.93 13.69 15.32
CA ASP A 1110 13.77 14.20 14.58
C ASP A 1110 12.42 13.87 15.27
N SER A 1111 11.31 14.15 14.60
CA SER A 1111 9.96 13.95 15.14
C SER A 1111 9.45 12.50 15.01
N ALA A 1112 10.24 11.60 14.42
CA ALA A 1112 10.01 10.15 14.39
C ALA A 1112 10.96 9.38 15.34
N GLY A 1113 12.09 9.98 15.74
CA GLY A 1113 13.08 9.38 16.64
C GLY A 1113 14.48 9.26 16.02
N ASN A 1114 14.63 9.53 14.72
CA ASN A 1114 15.87 9.31 13.98
C ASN A 1114 16.97 10.30 14.39
N LEU A 1115 18.22 9.83 14.44
CA LEU A 1115 19.39 10.64 14.76
C LEU A 1115 19.93 11.37 13.52
N VAL A 1116 19.46 12.60 13.29
CA VAL A 1116 19.92 13.43 12.17
C VAL A 1116 21.26 14.06 12.49
N SER A 1117 22.29 13.64 11.75
CA SER A 1117 23.67 14.15 11.84
C SER A 1117 23.92 15.28 10.84
N ILE A 1118 24.55 16.36 11.30
CA ILE A 1118 24.97 17.51 10.49
C ILE A 1118 26.44 17.84 10.80
N ASP A 1119 27.28 17.89 9.77
CA ASP A 1119 28.69 18.25 9.90
C ASP A 1119 28.89 19.72 10.31
N VAL A 1120 29.74 19.94 11.31
CA VAL A 1120 30.14 21.26 11.81
C VAL A 1120 31.66 21.39 11.85
N LYS A 1121 32.17 22.61 11.71
CA LYS A 1121 33.61 22.86 11.56
C LYS A 1121 34.03 24.06 12.40
N ALA A 1122 34.79 23.81 13.47
CA ALA A 1122 35.38 24.85 14.28
C ALA A 1122 36.63 25.39 13.57
N ALA A 1123 36.55 26.63 13.07
CA ALA A 1123 37.63 27.35 12.42
C ALA A 1123 38.13 28.53 13.29
N PRO A 1124 38.91 28.28 14.36
CA PRO A 1124 39.45 29.31 15.24
C PRO A 1124 40.40 30.27 14.49
N LYS A 1125 40.43 31.53 14.92
CA LYS A 1125 41.48 32.49 14.53
C LYS A 1125 42.58 32.47 15.57
N LEU A 1126 43.52 31.55 15.37
CA LEU A 1126 44.59 31.24 16.33
C LEU A 1126 45.66 32.34 16.42
N LYS A 1127 46.42 32.30 17.51
CA LYS A 1127 47.58 33.19 17.73
C LYS A 1127 48.61 32.53 18.65
N GLU A 1128 49.87 32.60 18.22
CA GLU A 1128 51.04 32.03 18.89
C GLU A 1128 51.04 32.23 20.42
N GLY A 1129 51.23 31.13 21.15
CA GLY A 1129 51.40 31.12 22.60
C GLY A 1129 50.18 31.59 23.40
N LYS A 1130 48.95 31.44 22.86
CA LYS A 1130 47.71 31.83 23.55
C LYS A 1130 46.56 30.85 23.35
N ASP A 1131 45.93 30.50 24.47
CA ASP A 1131 44.62 29.84 24.52
C ASP A 1131 43.56 30.70 23.81
N VAL A 1132 42.94 30.14 22.78
CA VAL A 1132 41.77 30.71 22.09
C VAL A 1132 40.56 29.83 22.41
N LYS A 1133 39.56 30.42 23.07
CA LYS A 1133 38.27 29.76 23.32
C LYS A 1133 37.32 30.01 22.15
N VAL A 1134 36.71 28.95 21.63
CA VAL A 1134 35.62 29.02 20.65
C VAL A 1134 34.37 28.44 21.31
N ILE A 1135 33.32 29.24 21.40
CA ILE A 1135 31.99 28.76 21.78
C ILE A 1135 31.25 28.46 20.47
N TYR A 1136 30.77 27.23 20.32
CA TYR A 1136 29.89 26.84 19.22
C TYR A 1136 28.48 26.66 19.77
N THR A 1137 27.47 27.21 19.09
CA THR A 1137 26.06 27.08 19.45
C THR A 1137 25.29 26.55 18.25
N PHE A 1138 24.62 25.41 18.43
CA PHE A 1138 23.75 24.82 17.42
C PHE A 1138 22.28 25.02 17.83
N THR A 1139 21.41 25.17 16.83
CA THR A 1139 19.95 25.25 16.99
C THR A 1139 19.32 24.25 16.03
N ASP A 1140 18.46 23.36 16.53
CA ASP A 1140 17.75 22.39 15.70
C ASP A 1140 16.52 23.03 14.98
N PRO A 1141 15.86 22.32 14.04
CA PRO A 1141 14.68 22.84 13.34
C PRO A 1141 13.43 23.06 14.22
N TYR A 1142 13.43 22.56 15.46
CA TYR A 1142 12.34 22.72 16.44
C TYR A 1142 12.54 23.94 17.35
N GLY A 1143 13.76 24.49 17.38
CA GLY A 1143 14.15 25.64 18.19
C GLY A 1143 14.99 25.30 19.44
N ASN A 1144 15.40 24.05 19.60
CA ASN A 1144 16.21 23.61 20.75
C ASN A 1144 17.69 23.99 20.54
N GLN A 1145 18.37 24.44 21.61
CA GLN A 1145 19.74 24.95 21.53
C GLN A 1145 20.71 24.23 22.45
N VAL A 1146 21.91 23.96 21.94
CA VAL A 1146 23.06 23.45 22.71
C VAL A 1146 24.27 24.36 22.48
N SER A 1147 25.18 24.45 23.44
CA SER A 1147 26.46 25.14 23.26
C SER A 1147 27.61 24.39 23.91
N ASP A 1148 28.73 24.33 23.21
CA ASP A 1148 29.99 23.73 23.67
C ASP A 1148 31.17 24.71 23.52
N THR A 1149 32.27 24.50 24.24
CA THR A 1149 33.43 25.42 24.30
C THR A 1149 34.77 24.71 24.15
N LEU A 1150 35.31 24.75 22.93
CA LEU A 1150 36.67 24.28 22.63
C LEU A 1150 37.74 25.28 23.07
N VAL A 1151 38.93 24.77 23.40
CA VAL A 1151 40.12 25.58 23.74
C VAL A 1151 41.31 25.12 22.90
N PHE A 1152 41.78 25.98 22.00
CA PHE A 1152 42.92 25.72 21.12
C PHE A 1152 44.17 26.47 21.61
N HIS A 1153 45.34 25.88 21.43
CA HIS A 1153 46.65 26.49 21.69
C HIS A 1153 47.56 26.32 20.46
N LEU A 1154 48.05 27.43 19.92
CA LEU A 1154 48.96 27.44 18.77
C LEU A 1154 50.42 27.58 19.24
N ASP A 1155 51.25 26.61 18.91
CA ASP A 1155 52.70 26.65 19.07
C ASP A 1155 53.37 26.17 17.77
N THR A 1156 54.11 27.08 17.12
CA THR A 1156 54.80 26.82 15.85
C THR A 1156 56.32 26.71 16.02
N THR A 1157 56.82 26.56 17.25
CA THR A 1157 58.26 26.68 17.60
C THR A 1157 58.88 25.30 17.91
N PRO A 1158 59.72 24.72 17.02
CA PRO A 1158 60.30 23.40 17.27
C PRO A 1158 61.28 23.36 18.45
N PRO A 1159 61.26 22.30 19.28
CA PRO A 1159 62.11 22.17 20.46
C PRO A 1159 63.60 22.05 20.11
N VAL A 1160 64.48 22.69 20.88
CA VAL A 1160 65.91 22.77 20.57
C VAL A 1160 66.65 21.53 21.09
N VAL A 1161 66.63 20.49 20.27
CA VAL A 1161 67.43 19.26 20.46
C VAL A 1161 68.93 19.55 20.26
N LYS A 1162 69.77 18.98 21.12
CA LYS A 1162 71.23 18.98 20.95
C LYS A 1162 71.92 17.75 21.53
N ILE A 1163 72.75 17.08 20.74
CA ILE A 1163 73.73 16.09 21.19
C ILE A 1163 74.99 16.86 21.66
N PHE A 1164 75.55 16.47 22.80
CA PHE A 1164 76.74 17.11 23.38
C PHE A 1164 77.88 16.11 23.71
N ASP A 1165 77.56 14.82 23.75
CA ASP A 1165 78.46 13.70 23.95
C ASP A 1165 77.86 12.50 23.18
N PRO A 1166 78.56 11.84 22.23
CA PRO A 1166 79.91 12.12 21.75
C PRO A 1166 79.99 13.44 20.96
N ILE A 1167 81.21 13.93 20.72
CA ILE A 1167 81.45 15.08 19.84
C ILE A 1167 81.65 14.64 18.37
N ASN A 1168 81.50 15.58 17.44
CA ASN A 1168 81.58 15.26 16.01
C ASN A 1168 82.98 14.79 15.59
N GLU A 1169 83.01 13.74 14.75
CA GLU A 1169 84.18 12.98 14.30
C GLU A 1169 84.94 12.21 15.40
N GLU A 1170 84.36 12.08 16.60
CA GLU A 1170 84.95 11.29 17.69
C GLU A 1170 85.08 9.81 17.32
N SER A 1171 86.18 9.19 17.77
CA SER A 1171 86.66 7.90 17.27
C SER A 1171 86.67 6.82 18.36
N PHE A 1172 85.89 5.77 18.15
CA PHE A 1172 85.60 4.70 19.11
C PHE A 1172 86.20 3.36 18.70
N TRP A 1173 86.25 2.44 19.68
CA TRP A 1173 86.78 1.07 19.54
C TRP A 1173 85.78 -0.01 19.99
N VAL A 1174 84.59 0.42 20.42
CA VAL A 1174 83.48 -0.39 20.95
C VAL A 1174 82.26 -0.26 20.05
N TYR A 1175 81.46 -1.32 19.96
CA TYR A 1175 80.28 -1.38 19.09
C TYR A 1175 79.05 -0.67 19.67
N ASN A 1176 79.05 -0.32 20.96
CA ASN A 1176 78.02 0.46 21.62
C ASN A 1176 78.68 1.60 22.40
N ILE A 1177 78.13 2.80 22.30
CA ILE A 1177 78.55 3.97 23.08
C ILE A 1177 77.34 4.59 23.79
N ASP A 1178 77.60 5.25 24.91
CA ASP A 1178 76.62 6.12 25.57
C ASP A 1178 76.47 7.43 24.77
N VAL A 1179 75.32 8.10 24.87
CA VAL A 1179 74.98 9.32 24.12
C VAL A 1179 74.33 10.33 25.06
N GLY A 1180 75.04 11.40 25.40
CA GLY A 1180 74.53 12.55 26.13
C GLY A 1180 73.87 13.56 25.19
N TRP A 1181 72.56 13.71 25.31
CA TRP A 1181 71.77 14.67 24.54
C TRP A 1181 70.74 15.39 25.41
N LYS A 1182 70.23 16.52 24.92
CA LYS A 1182 69.34 17.42 25.65
C LYS A 1182 68.31 18.08 24.75
N VAL A 1183 67.21 18.52 25.36
CA VAL A 1183 66.11 19.25 24.72
C VAL A 1183 65.89 20.55 25.49
N ASP A 1184 65.97 21.69 24.81
CA ASP A 1184 65.83 23.06 25.36
C ASP A 1184 66.73 23.36 26.58
N GLY A 1185 67.83 22.61 26.69
CA GLY A 1185 68.81 22.71 27.76
C GLY A 1185 68.74 21.60 28.81
N VAL A 1186 67.62 20.86 28.91
CA VAL A 1186 67.38 19.77 29.86
C VAL A 1186 67.95 18.46 29.32
N ILE A 1187 68.81 17.79 30.10
CA ILE A 1187 69.43 16.52 29.71
C ILE A 1187 68.39 15.39 29.73
N MET A 1188 68.37 14.57 28.68
CA MET A 1188 67.48 13.41 28.57
C MET A 1188 68.07 12.18 29.27
N ASP A 1189 67.21 11.32 29.80
CA ASP A 1189 67.54 10.00 30.37
C ASP A 1189 67.29 8.84 29.38
N THR A 1190 66.44 9.09 28.38
CA THR A 1190 66.00 8.15 27.34
C THR A 1190 66.87 8.21 26.08
N LEU A 1191 66.93 7.10 25.33
CA LEU A 1191 67.76 6.94 24.12
C LEU A 1191 69.27 7.23 24.30
N ASN A 1192 69.79 7.12 25.52
CA ASN A 1192 71.17 7.47 25.85
C ASN A 1192 72.25 6.45 25.39
N ARG A 1193 71.97 5.65 24.36
CA ARG A 1193 72.92 4.71 23.73
C ARG A 1193 72.79 4.63 22.22
N ALA A 1194 73.90 4.40 21.53
CA ALA A 1194 73.93 4.11 20.10
C ALA A 1194 74.85 2.92 19.77
N SER A 1195 74.39 2.06 18.85
CA SER A 1195 75.18 0.98 18.26
C SER A 1195 75.88 1.48 16.99
N LEU A 1196 77.12 1.06 16.78
CA LEU A 1196 77.99 1.51 15.68
C LEU A 1196 78.39 0.37 14.75
N ASN A 1197 78.35 0.60 13.44
CA ASN A 1197 78.98 -0.24 12.42
C ASN A 1197 80.44 0.18 12.20
N LYS A 1198 81.27 -0.66 11.56
CA LYS A 1198 82.66 -0.29 11.24
C LYS A 1198 82.72 0.89 10.26
N GLY A 1199 83.60 1.85 10.51
CA GLY A 1199 83.69 3.08 9.72
C GLY A 1199 82.82 4.21 10.27
N VAL A 1200 82.27 5.03 9.38
CA VAL A 1200 81.51 6.24 9.72
C VAL A 1200 80.06 5.90 10.07
N ASN A 1201 79.56 6.48 11.16
CA ASN A 1201 78.17 6.35 11.63
C ASN A 1201 77.58 7.73 11.88
N ILE A 1202 76.26 7.86 11.71
CA ILE A 1202 75.50 9.06 12.08
C ILE A 1202 74.56 8.69 13.21
N ILE A 1203 74.70 9.36 14.35
CA ILE A 1203 73.77 9.25 15.48
C ILE A 1203 72.82 10.44 15.39
N ARG A 1204 71.52 10.18 15.23
CA ARG A 1204 70.46 11.19 15.24
C ARG A 1204 69.59 11.04 16.49
N ARG A 1205 69.14 12.16 17.06
CA ARG A 1205 68.12 12.22 18.10
C ARG A 1205 67.07 13.25 17.71
N SER A 1206 65.82 12.97 18.04
CA SER A 1206 64.70 13.87 17.79
C SER A 1206 63.78 13.93 19.01
N TYR A 1207 63.06 15.04 19.14
CA TYR A 1207 62.06 15.25 20.17
C TYR A 1207 60.84 15.94 19.54
N MET A 1208 59.64 15.47 19.89
CA MET A 1208 58.36 16.06 19.47
C MET A 1208 57.64 16.68 20.66
N ASP A 1209 57.19 17.91 20.52
CA ASP A 1209 56.35 18.59 21.52
C ASP A 1209 54.87 18.20 21.44
N LEU A 1210 54.03 18.81 22.27
CA LEU A 1210 52.57 18.56 22.31
C LEU A 1210 51.81 19.11 21.10
N ALA A 1211 52.41 20.00 20.29
CA ALA A 1211 51.81 20.58 19.08
C ALA A 1211 52.23 19.83 17.80
N GLY A 1212 53.16 18.86 17.91
CA GLY A 1212 53.68 18.08 16.80
C GLY A 1212 54.91 18.71 16.11
N ASN A 1213 55.60 19.67 16.73
CA ASN A 1213 56.84 20.17 16.17
C ASN A 1213 58.01 19.25 16.53
N ILE A 1214 58.75 18.78 15.52
CA ILE A 1214 59.88 17.87 15.70
C ILE A 1214 61.21 18.63 15.61
N GLY A 1215 61.90 18.74 16.75
CA GLY A 1215 63.32 19.10 16.80
C GLY A 1215 64.20 17.88 16.52
N SER A 1216 65.37 18.07 15.91
CA SER A 1216 66.37 16.99 15.79
C SER A 1216 67.80 17.50 15.66
N ASP A 1217 68.76 16.76 16.20
CA ASP A 1217 70.20 16.97 16.02
C ASP A 1217 70.89 15.65 15.62
N SER A 1218 72.07 15.75 14.98
CA SER A 1218 72.83 14.59 14.54
C SER A 1218 74.34 14.80 14.60
N VAL A 1219 75.06 13.82 15.15
CA VAL A 1219 76.52 13.80 15.24
C VAL A 1219 77.11 12.64 14.45
N THR A 1220 78.23 12.88 13.77
CA THR A 1220 78.96 11.84 13.03
C THR A 1220 80.09 11.28 13.91
N VAL A 1221 80.24 9.96 13.98
CA VAL A 1221 81.30 9.28 14.77
C VAL A 1221 81.92 8.11 14.01
N ILE A 1222 83.13 7.70 14.39
CA ILE A 1222 83.93 6.74 13.62
C ILE A 1222 84.31 5.53 14.49
N LEU A 1223 83.93 4.31 14.07
CA LEU A 1223 84.42 3.07 14.67
C LEU A 1223 85.67 2.58 13.93
N SER A 1224 86.80 2.54 14.63
CA SER A 1224 88.13 2.28 14.05
C SER A 1224 88.23 0.90 13.36
N PRO A 1225 88.77 0.83 12.12
CA PRO A 1225 88.78 -0.40 11.33
C PRO A 1225 89.86 -1.42 11.73
N THR A 1226 90.82 -1.07 12.58
CA THR A 1226 91.98 -1.93 12.90
C THR A 1226 91.75 -2.93 14.05
N ARG A 1227 90.52 -3.04 14.56
CA ARG A 1227 90.15 -4.04 15.57
C ARG A 1227 89.98 -5.44 14.95
N PRO A 1228 90.62 -6.50 15.49
CA PRO A 1228 90.36 -7.87 15.09
C PRO A 1228 88.94 -8.30 15.47
N ASP A 1229 88.23 -8.95 14.55
CA ASP A 1229 86.93 -9.56 14.84
C ASP A 1229 87.13 -10.90 15.55
N VAL A 1230 86.81 -10.92 16.84
CA VAL A 1230 86.66 -12.17 17.58
C VAL A 1230 85.31 -12.75 17.19
N ALA A 1231 85.32 -13.80 16.37
CA ALA A 1231 84.12 -14.56 16.06
C ALA A 1231 83.60 -15.23 17.33
N ILE A 1232 82.45 -14.76 17.83
CA ILE A 1232 81.68 -15.44 18.87
C ILE A 1232 80.56 -16.17 18.14
N ASP A 1233 80.68 -17.50 18.09
CA ASP A 1233 79.69 -18.36 17.47
C ASP A 1233 78.47 -18.48 18.40
N LEU A 1234 77.31 -17.97 17.97
CA LEU A 1234 76.11 -17.86 18.79
C LEU A 1234 75.06 -18.86 18.32
N VAL A 1235 74.95 -19.95 19.06
CA VAL A 1235 74.10 -21.10 18.77
C VAL A 1235 72.61 -20.71 18.76
N LYS A 1236 71.94 -20.96 17.63
CA LYS A 1236 70.47 -20.98 17.50
C LYS A 1236 69.87 -22.28 18.08
N PRO A 1237 68.56 -22.33 18.36
CA PRO A 1237 67.69 -21.31 18.98
C PRO A 1237 66.76 -21.97 20.03
N LEU A 1238 65.84 -21.21 20.64
CA LEU A 1238 64.42 -21.61 20.77
C LEU A 1238 63.53 -20.44 21.20
N ILE A 1239 62.22 -20.64 21.09
CA ILE A 1239 61.16 -19.63 21.22
C ILE A 1239 60.31 -19.95 22.47
N THR A 1240 60.07 -18.92 23.29
CA THR A 1240 58.76 -18.48 23.79
C THR A 1240 58.89 -16.99 24.10
#